data_AF-A0AAF5DA11-F1
#
_entry.id   AF-A0AAF5DA11-F1
#
_cell.length_a   1.000
_cell.length_b   1.000
_cell.length_c   1.000
_cell.angle_alpha   90.00
_cell.angle_beta   90.00
_cell.angle_gamma   90.00
#
_symmetry.space_group_name_H-M   'P 1'
#
loop_
_entity.id
_entity.type
_entity.pdbx_description
1 polymer ?
#
loop_
_entity_poly.entity_id
_entity_poly.type
_entity_poly.pdbx_seq_one_letter_code
_entity_poly.pdbx_strand_id
1 'polypeptide(L)'
;MIDINVKRNKKTSQVNNTNISGVSIQNKTLFIWDCTKGNEKKNSKNSMEKYLALSFTFPVNQNGISYTDIFFQRPVDESFVLTRKRLNTKLLKYIGKIEGKNKVEKLMIDVCFNPENQVIMDESLVTNQEVFFDDTIKNFIIGDNKYQILRQRPNILKFDIDMVPIVGCPVISAYEFDNNDINNPNIHWYVAPPNTAVPKLFDFKNNDLENILPEWKYVATTNIFYPKKEHTGMVLAAILDIGENTIKKVKSTGQNVIQCYEEDYLHYDMIKQLKNNKKVDKSYRIMSFNILADLYLNLKQPQEKLYFAYCPKEYQESGFRYPLTLKVLNDFDADILCLQEVDNKMQKRFLLPFLEQMNYSNYFAIKGNFVNEGVLISWKKSKFKLLRSENILIKDMLDLEEYPENMDVCKYLEKDEEIDDKFRTRPTVLLSCLLEDLQSGVQILVSTTHLHFDPKHENIKCLQALLCWRFIEKLKNEIGEDTKILFCGDFNVTPEGGAVQLSINGYTKENEECWECTPTMGGSIFKIQDTYQSLCKFPCYTNYTYWFNEKENEYTGFEGTLDYIWGDKSIKVTKIIDMPKHENVIKYGALPSKHFPSDHLPICCEKMAGPNYLLIGTGIKIPIILLTIAVLALLDPRYLTAYISINYEIVIIYIVSSLTLLYALVSIIMYIVLACKGTTERLSITNVALSEIVLSAAGIIGWLIVCGIGGTVSQRTIIDTGELFGWLAACAGVNIGLFLGILAIFALNLINEKVMSPDRKFRTSGSSYYAGQKI
;
A
#
# COMPACT_ATOMS: atom_id res chain seq x y z
N MET A 1 -35.51 25.06 10.89
CA MET A 1 -35.08 26.31 10.25
C MET A 1 -33.57 26.25 10.14
N ILE A 2 -33.04 25.80 9.00
CA ILE A 2 -31.61 25.85 8.73
C ILE A 2 -31.33 27.27 8.24
N ASP A 3 -30.44 28.00 8.91
CA ASP A 3 -30.04 29.36 8.56
C ASP A 3 -29.53 29.40 7.11
N ILE A 4 -30.39 29.83 6.19
CA ILE A 4 -30.04 30.11 4.78
C ILE A 4 -29.30 31.44 4.76
N ASN A 5 -28.08 31.44 5.28
CA ASN A 5 -27.13 32.55 5.17
C ASN A 5 -25.80 32.10 4.54
N VAL A 6 -25.84 31.06 3.70
CA VAL A 6 -24.81 30.89 2.67
C VAL A 6 -25.17 31.85 1.53
N LYS A 7 -24.92 33.14 1.76
CA LYS A 7 -24.82 34.12 0.69
C LYS A 7 -23.86 33.54 -0.34
N ARG A 8 -24.41 33.30 -1.53
CA ARG A 8 -23.68 32.96 -2.76
C ARG A 8 -22.35 33.72 -2.79
N ASN A 9 -21.26 33.03 -2.46
CA ASN A 9 -19.93 33.43 -2.90
C ASN A 9 -19.91 33.24 -4.42
N LYS A 10 -20.59 34.14 -5.13
CA LYS A 10 -20.33 34.44 -6.53
C LYS A 10 -18.84 34.69 -6.59
N LYS A 11 -18.08 33.78 -7.23
CA LYS A 11 -16.69 33.92 -7.68
C LYS A 11 -16.10 35.32 -7.43
N THR A 12 -15.83 35.61 -6.16
CA THR A 12 -14.73 36.45 -5.76
C THR A 12 -13.55 35.50 -5.75
N SER A 13 -13.17 35.02 -6.94
CA SER A 13 -11.76 34.89 -7.23
C SER A 13 -11.22 36.32 -7.22
N GLN A 14 -11.15 36.94 -6.03
CA GLN A 14 -10.00 37.77 -5.74
C GLN A 14 -8.85 36.84 -6.08
N VAL A 15 -8.24 37.09 -7.22
CA VAL A 15 -6.93 36.57 -7.54
C VAL A 15 -6.10 37.03 -6.36
N ASN A 16 -5.95 36.18 -5.35
CA ASN A 16 -5.02 36.41 -4.27
C ASN A 16 -3.67 36.45 -4.99
N ASN A 17 -3.24 37.67 -5.31
CA ASN A 17 -1.93 38.01 -5.87
C ASN A 17 -0.79 37.68 -4.88
N THR A 18 -1.04 36.81 -3.90
CA THR A 18 -0.10 36.33 -2.91
C THR A 18 0.89 35.41 -3.60
N ASN A 19 2.17 35.76 -3.50
CA ASN A 19 3.24 34.92 -4.02
C ASN A 19 3.26 33.58 -3.26
N ILE A 20 3.14 32.46 -4.00
CA ILE A 20 3.06 31.10 -3.43
C ILE A 20 4.36 30.31 -3.56
N SER A 21 5.38 30.86 -4.21
CA SER A 21 6.67 30.19 -4.38
C SER A 21 7.85 31.15 -4.31
N GLY A 22 8.98 30.65 -3.86
CA GLY A 22 10.24 31.40 -3.81
C GLY A 22 11.45 30.49 -3.92
N VAL A 23 12.62 31.09 -4.04
CA VAL A 23 13.90 30.38 -4.14
C VAL A 23 14.93 30.97 -3.18
N SER A 24 15.87 30.16 -2.73
CA SER A 24 17.08 30.62 -2.06
C SER A 24 18.27 30.12 -2.85
N ILE A 25 19.01 31.08 -3.37
CA ILE A 25 20.26 30.88 -4.10
C ILE A 25 21.33 31.56 -3.25
N GLN A 26 22.38 30.82 -2.90
CA GLN A 26 23.47 31.36 -2.09
C GLN A 26 24.07 32.60 -2.77
N ASN A 27 24.28 33.65 -1.97
CA ASN A 27 24.87 34.88 -2.48
C ASN A 27 26.27 34.62 -3.01
N LYS A 28 26.64 35.31 -4.11
CA LYS A 28 27.94 35.17 -4.78
C LYS A 28 28.25 33.74 -5.24
N THR A 29 27.22 33.00 -5.65
CA THR A 29 27.35 31.66 -6.23
C THR A 29 26.74 31.63 -7.63
N LEU A 30 27.47 31.05 -8.58
CA LEU A 30 27.05 30.81 -9.95
C LEU A 30 26.88 29.31 -10.18
N PHE A 31 25.63 28.86 -10.26
CA PHE A 31 25.29 27.48 -10.60
C PHE A 31 25.31 27.30 -12.12
N ILE A 32 25.89 26.20 -12.59
CA ILE A 32 25.98 25.86 -14.00
C ILE A 32 25.66 24.38 -14.21
N TRP A 33 24.77 24.10 -15.17
CA TRP A 33 24.41 22.76 -15.59
C TRP A 33 24.61 22.61 -17.10
N ASP A 34 25.23 21.52 -17.52
CA ASP A 34 25.16 21.00 -18.89
C ASP A 34 23.89 20.14 -19.02
N CYS A 35 22.98 20.57 -19.87
CA CYS A 35 21.66 19.99 -20.03
C CYS A 35 21.43 19.54 -21.47
N THR A 36 20.65 18.48 -21.64
CA THR A 36 20.18 18.00 -22.94
C THR A 36 18.68 18.24 -23.08
N LYS A 37 18.24 18.72 -24.25
CA LYS A 37 16.82 18.76 -24.63
C LYS A 37 16.55 17.68 -25.67
N GLY A 38 15.61 16.79 -25.37
CA GLY A 38 15.00 15.92 -26.38
C GLY A 38 13.99 16.71 -27.21
N ASN A 39 14.15 16.76 -28.53
CA ASN A 39 13.11 17.28 -29.41
C ASN A 39 11.99 16.23 -29.54
N GLU A 40 10.94 16.33 -28.72
CA GLU A 40 9.74 15.49 -28.90
C GLU A 40 8.91 15.88 -30.14
N LYS A 41 9.25 16.96 -30.83
CA LYS A 41 8.57 17.41 -32.05
C LYS A 41 9.47 17.25 -33.28
N LYS A 42 9.55 16.02 -33.80
CA LYS A 42 9.71 15.62 -35.22
C LYS A 42 10.37 14.24 -35.28
N ASN A 43 9.85 13.36 -36.11
CA ASN A 43 10.38 12.02 -36.45
C ASN A 43 11.77 12.03 -37.14
N SER A 44 12.65 12.98 -36.84
CA SER A 44 14.05 12.99 -37.30
C SER A 44 14.94 12.42 -36.20
N LYS A 45 15.62 11.30 -36.50
CA LYS A 45 16.61 10.63 -35.65
C LYS A 45 17.54 11.63 -34.91
N ASN A 46 17.54 11.56 -33.59
CA ASN A 46 18.62 11.88 -32.65
C ASN A 46 19.53 13.10 -32.94
N SER A 47 18.99 14.32 -32.99
CA SER A 47 19.79 15.50 -32.63
C SER A 47 19.36 15.99 -31.24
N MET A 48 20.01 15.48 -30.19
CA MET A 48 19.86 16.08 -28.85
C MET A 48 20.56 17.43 -28.84
N GLU A 49 19.82 18.50 -28.59
CA GLU A 49 20.41 19.84 -28.48
C GLU A 49 20.95 20.02 -27.06
N LYS A 50 22.27 20.23 -26.95
CA LYS A 50 22.95 20.49 -25.68
C LYS A 50 22.97 21.97 -25.37
N TYR A 51 22.68 22.34 -24.14
CA TYR A 51 22.69 23.71 -23.67
C TYR A 51 23.18 23.80 -22.22
N LEU A 52 23.83 24.90 -21.88
CA LEU A 52 24.14 25.26 -20.52
C LEU A 52 23.02 26.07 -19.89
N ALA A 53 22.63 25.71 -18.68
CA ALA A 53 21.78 26.52 -17.81
C ALA A 53 22.63 27.17 -16.72
N LEU A 54 22.42 28.46 -16.47
CA LEU A 54 23.12 29.25 -15.46
C LEU A 54 22.10 29.85 -14.49
N SER A 55 22.41 29.80 -13.20
CA SER A 55 21.59 30.44 -12.17
C SER A 55 22.43 31.13 -11.09
N PHE A 56 22.10 32.38 -10.77
CA PHE A 56 22.76 33.16 -9.73
C PHE A 56 21.86 34.32 -9.26
N THR A 57 22.17 34.91 -8.12
CA THR A 57 21.55 36.17 -7.66
C THR A 57 22.39 37.36 -8.09
N PHE A 58 21.79 38.42 -8.61
CA PHE A 58 22.49 39.66 -9.00
C PHE A 58 21.97 40.88 -8.22
N PRO A 59 22.84 41.74 -7.66
CA PRO A 59 22.42 42.98 -7.03
C PRO A 59 22.00 44.00 -8.10
N VAL A 60 20.75 44.44 -8.10
CA VAL A 60 20.20 45.33 -9.15
C VAL A 60 20.50 46.81 -8.90
N ASN A 61 20.72 47.20 -7.65
CA ASN A 61 21.02 48.59 -7.26
C ASN A 61 22.46 48.70 -6.75
N GLN A 62 23.10 49.87 -6.95
CA GLN A 62 24.49 50.13 -6.52
C GLN A 62 24.73 49.91 -5.02
N ASN A 63 23.71 50.12 -4.17
CA ASN A 63 23.82 49.90 -2.72
C ASN A 63 23.77 48.41 -2.31
N GLY A 64 23.54 47.48 -3.25
CA GLY A 64 23.48 46.04 -2.97
C GLY A 64 22.25 45.57 -2.19
N ILE A 65 21.23 46.43 -2.00
CA ILE A 65 20.09 46.15 -1.11
C ILE A 65 19.06 45.19 -1.77
N SER A 66 18.91 45.27 -3.10
CA SER A 66 17.92 44.47 -3.84
C SER A 66 18.59 43.48 -4.76
N TYR A 67 18.29 42.20 -4.56
CA TYR A 67 18.77 41.11 -5.41
C TYR A 67 17.65 40.60 -6.32
N THR A 68 18.03 40.15 -7.51
CA THR A 68 17.15 39.37 -8.41
C THR A 68 17.79 38.03 -8.70
N ASP A 69 16.98 36.98 -8.80
CA ASP A 69 17.40 35.71 -9.37
C ASP A 69 17.52 35.86 -10.89
N ILE A 70 18.64 35.38 -11.44
CA ILE A 70 18.90 35.34 -12.87
C ILE A 70 19.01 33.88 -13.27
N PHE A 71 18.14 33.45 -14.19
CA PHE A 71 18.22 32.15 -14.87
C PHE A 71 18.49 32.35 -16.36
N PHE A 72 19.47 31.66 -16.94
CA PHE A 72 19.89 31.88 -18.33
C PHE A 72 20.26 30.56 -19.01
N GLN A 73 19.84 30.35 -20.26
CA GLN A 73 20.12 29.11 -21.02
C GLN A 73 20.78 29.44 -22.37
N ARG A 74 21.88 28.75 -22.72
CA ARG A 74 22.69 28.98 -23.93
C ARG A 74 23.19 27.68 -24.56
N PRO A 75 23.30 27.54 -25.89
CA PRO A 75 23.90 26.35 -26.51
C PRO A 75 25.35 26.14 -26.05
N VAL A 76 25.79 24.89 -25.91
CA VAL A 76 27.16 24.55 -25.46
C VAL A 76 28.24 25.04 -26.43
N ASP A 77 27.98 24.92 -27.74
CA ASP A 77 28.94 25.25 -28.81
C ASP A 77 28.88 26.71 -29.26
N GLU A 78 27.98 27.50 -28.70
CA GLU A 78 27.91 28.93 -29.03
C GLU A 78 29.10 29.67 -28.43
N SER A 79 29.64 30.66 -29.16
CA SER A 79 30.68 31.55 -28.67
C SER A 79 30.31 32.18 -27.32
N PHE A 80 31.22 32.07 -26.35
CA PHE A 80 31.08 32.68 -25.03
C PHE A 80 30.87 34.20 -25.12
N VAL A 81 31.50 34.87 -26.08
CA VAL A 81 31.35 36.32 -26.31
C VAL A 81 29.89 36.67 -26.63
N LEU A 82 29.19 35.84 -27.40
CA LEU A 82 27.77 36.04 -27.69
C LEU A 82 26.91 35.85 -26.44
N THR A 83 27.21 34.83 -25.63
CA THR A 83 26.57 34.62 -24.32
C THR A 83 26.75 35.81 -23.39
N ARG A 84 27.98 36.34 -23.27
CA ARG A 84 28.31 37.55 -22.51
C ARG A 84 27.47 38.74 -22.95
N LYS A 85 27.45 39.05 -24.26
CA LYS A 85 26.67 40.17 -24.82
C LYS A 85 25.17 40.05 -24.52
N ARG A 86 24.61 38.85 -24.61
CA ARG A 86 23.19 38.62 -24.30
C ARG A 86 22.89 38.66 -22.80
N LEU A 87 23.79 38.17 -21.96
CA LEU A 87 23.65 38.28 -20.51
C LEU A 87 23.71 39.74 -20.08
N ASN A 88 24.68 40.52 -20.60
CA ASN A 88 24.77 41.95 -20.35
C ASN A 88 23.46 42.67 -20.74
N THR A 89 22.95 42.43 -21.96
CA THR A 89 21.64 42.93 -22.41
C THR A 89 20.50 42.55 -21.43
N LYS A 90 20.50 41.32 -20.91
CA LYS A 90 19.50 40.85 -19.94
C LYS A 90 19.61 41.60 -18.62
N LEU A 91 20.82 41.76 -18.08
CA LEU A 91 21.07 42.47 -16.82
C LEU A 91 20.72 43.97 -16.94
N LEU A 92 21.11 44.63 -18.03
CA LEU A 92 20.74 46.02 -18.31
C LEU A 92 19.22 46.22 -18.36
N LYS A 93 18.48 45.24 -18.90
CA LYS A 93 17.01 45.27 -18.88
C LYS A 93 16.43 45.20 -17.47
N TYR A 94 17.03 44.42 -16.55
CA TYR A 94 16.60 44.37 -15.15
C TYR A 94 16.94 45.68 -14.42
N ILE A 95 18.16 46.20 -14.59
CA ILE A 95 18.59 47.48 -14.01
C ILE A 95 17.65 48.60 -14.49
N GLY A 96 17.37 48.68 -15.79
CA GLY A 96 16.50 49.71 -16.37
C GLY A 96 15.04 49.64 -15.93
N LYS A 97 14.54 48.47 -15.48
CA LYS A 97 13.21 48.36 -14.88
C LYS A 97 13.13 48.99 -13.50
N ILE A 98 14.22 48.99 -12.74
CA ILE A 98 14.25 49.47 -11.35
C ILE A 98 14.77 50.91 -11.27
N GLU A 99 15.88 51.22 -11.94
CA GLU A 99 16.48 52.57 -11.92
C GLU A 99 15.90 53.54 -12.97
N GLY A 100 15.07 53.03 -13.90
CA GLY A 100 14.47 53.78 -14.99
C GLY A 100 15.34 53.83 -16.25
N LYS A 101 14.70 53.75 -17.44
CA LYS A 101 15.39 53.70 -18.75
C LYS A 101 16.40 54.83 -18.96
N ASN A 102 16.08 56.05 -18.50
CA ASN A 102 16.90 57.25 -18.71
C ASN A 102 18.26 57.21 -17.96
N LYS A 103 18.41 56.37 -16.93
CA LYS A 103 19.67 56.20 -16.20
C LYS A 103 20.61 55.20 -16.89
N VAL A 104 20.04 54.17 -17.52
CA VAL A 104 20.78 53.11 -18.23
C VAL A 104 21.38 53.62 -19.54
N GLU A 105 20.68 54.49 -20.29
CA GLU A 105 21.23 55.09 -21.53
C GLU A 105 22.40 56.05 -21.26
N LYS A 106 22.50 56.63 -20.06
CA LYS A 106 23.60 57.54 -19.67
C LYS A 106 24.86 56.82 -19.19
N LEU A 107 24.76 55.53 -18.87
CA LEU A 107 25.84 54.73 -18.33
C LEU A 107 26.02 53.55 -19.30
N MET A 108 26.93 53.67 -20.27
CA MET A 108 27.42 52.51 -21.04
C MET A 108 28.17 51.55 -20.10
N ILE A 109 27.46 50.90 -19.19
CA ILE A 109 28.02 49.86 -18.32
C ILE A 109 28.00 48.58 -19.15
N ASP A 110 29.15 48.21 -19.69
CA ASP A 110 29.38 46.82 -20.02
C ASP A 110 29.51 46.06 -18.70
N VAL A 111 28.47 45.28 -18.33
CA VAL A 111 28.55 44.46 -17.13
C VAL A 111 29.62 43.39 -17.38
N CYS A 112 30.79 43.59 -16.77
CA CYS A 112 31.91 42.65 -16.87
C CYS A 112 31.40 41.23 -16.57
N PHE A 113 31.65 40.29 -17.48
CA PHE A 113 31.30 38.88 -17.30
C PHE A 113 32.44 38.03 -17.84
N ASN A 114 33.38 37.70 -16.97
CA ASN A 114 34.59 36.96 -17.33
C ASN A 114 35.05 36.05 -16.17
N PRO A 115 35.79 34.98 -16.48
CA PRO A 115 36.59 34.25 -15.49
C PRO A 115 37.51 35.21 -14.71
N GLU A 116 37.69 34.97 -13.41
CA GLU A 116 38.57 35.80 -12.56
C GLU A 116 40.04 35.77 -13.01
N ASN A 117 40.51 34.59 -13.42
CA ASN A 117 41.89 34.33 -13.81
C ASN A 117 42.18 34.59 -15.30
N GLN A 118 41.14 34.81 -16.12
CA GLN A 118 41.28 34.89 -17.56
C GLN A 118 40.21 35.79 -18.17
N VAL A 119 40.60 36.97 -18.63
CA VAL A 119 39.72 37.86 -19.39
C VAL A 119 39.64 37.37 -20.84
N ILE A 120 38.44 36.97 -21.28
CA ILE A 120 38.20 36.49 -22.63
C ILE A 120 37.93 37.69 -23.53
N MET A 121 38.80 37.92 -24.53
CA MET A 121 38.66 39.06 -25.45
C MET A 121 37.48 38.88 -26.41
N ASP A 122 36.97 39.98 -26.97
CA ASP A 122 35.78 39.99 -27.84
C ASP A 122 35.99 39.24 -29.17
N GLU A 123 37.24 39.08 -29.61
CA GLU A 123 37.61 38.32 -30.82
C GLU A 123 37.72 36.81 -30.56
N SER A 124 37.57 36.37 -29.30
CA SER A 124 37.74 34.97 -28.94
C SER A 124 36.63 34.08 -29.49
N LEU A 125 37.04 32.94 -30.05
CA LEU A 125 36.15 31.91 -30.59
C LEU A 125 35.83 30.80 -29.58
N VAL A 126 36.28 30.94 -28.33
CA VAL A 126 36.00 29.95 -27.27
C VAL A 126 34.49 29.79 -27.08
N THR A 127 34.08 28.54 -26.92
CA THR A 127 32.69 28.14 -26.74
C THR A 127 32.26 28.30 -25.28
N ASN A 128 30.96 28.31 -25.02
CA ASN A 128 30.42 28.28 -23.66
C ASN A 128 30.94 27.05 -22.90
N GLN A 129 31.00 25.87 -23.53
CA GLN A 129 31.47 24.65 -22.89
C GLN A 129 32.92 24.78 -22.41
N GLU A 130 33.82 25.22 -23.28
CA GLU A 130 35.25 25.37 -22.97
C GLU A 130 35.47 26.33 -21.80
N VAL A 131 34.68 27.40 -21.70
CA VAL A 131 34.84 28.42 -20.66
C VAL A 131 34.20 27.99 -19.34
N PHE A 132 32.95 27.53 -19.37
CA PHE A 132 32.22 27.26 -18.13
C PHE A 132 32.64 25.96 -17.47
N PHE A 133 33.15 24.98 -18.23
CA PHE A 133 33.64 23.69 -17.72
C PHE A 133 35.17 23.60 -17.64
N ASP A 134 35.91 24.70 -17.81
CA ASP A 134 37.33 24.74 -17.46
C ASP A 134 37.50 24.62 -15.94
N ASP A 135 38.13 23.54 -15.50
CA ASP A 135 38.38 23.28 -14.09
C ASP A 135 39.35 24.26 -13.42
N THR A 136 40.19 24.95 -14.19
CA THR A 136 41.06 26.01 -13.68
C THR A 136 40.28 27.25 -13.28
N ILE A 137 39.13 27.50 -13.91
CA ILE A 137 38.24 28.60 -13.58
C ILE A 137 37.38 28.20 -12.38
N LYS A 138 37.61 28.85 -11.23
CA LYS A 138 36.83 28.65 -10.00
C LYS A 138 35.83 29.76 -9.71
N ASN A 139 36.06 30.95 -10.25
CA ASN A 139 35.22 32.12 -10.02
C ASN A 139 34.97 32.91 -11.31
N PHE A 140 33.79 33.53 -11.40
CA PHE A 140 33.48 34.56 -12.41
C PHE A 140 33.37 35.93 -11.74
N ILE A 141 33.80 36.96 -12.45
CA ILE A 141 33.47 38.35 -12.14
C ILE A 141 32.23 38.71 -12.94
N ILE A 142 31.15 39.12 -12.25
CA ILE A 142 29.90 39.62 -12.85
C ILE A 142 29.63 41.02 -12.30
N GLY A 143 29.77 42.05 -13.14
CA GLY A 143 29.88 43.44 -12.68
C GLY A 143 31.09 43.60 -11.76
N ASP A 144 30.87 44.10 -10.54
CA ASP A 144 31.93 44.25 -9.52
C ASP A 144 32.02 43.06 -8.55
N ASN A 145 31.26 42.00 -8.79
CA ASN A 145 31.08 40.92 -7.82
C ASN A 145 31.77 39.63 -8.27
N LYS A 146 32.50 39.00 -7.35
CA LYS A 146 33.10 37.68 -7.51
C LYS A 146 32.09 36.60 -7.15
N TYR A 147 31.84 35.66 -8.07
CA TYR A 147 30.95 34.52 -7.90
C TYR A 147 31.73 33.21 -7.94
N GLN A 148 31.58 32.38 -6.93
CA GLN A 148 32.08 31.01 -6.93
C GLN A 148 31.25 30.14 -7.88
N ILE A 149 31.90 29.36 -8.72
CA ILE A 149 31.21 28.46 -9.66
C ILE A 149 30.91 27.13 -8.98
N LEU A 150 29.67 26.68 -9.11
CA LEU A 150 29.25 25.34 -8.76
C LEU A 150 28.66 24.64 -9.99
N ARG A 151 29.39 23.63 -10.48
CA ARG A 151 29.00 22.84 -11.66
C ARG A 151 28.18 21.63 -11.23
N GLN A 152 27.16 21.30 -12.01
CA GLN A 152 26.43 20.02 -11.92
C GLN A 152 25.95 19.68 -10.51
N ARG A 153 25.52 20.69 -9.74
CA ARG A 153 24.90 20.46 -8.43
C ARG A 153 23.48 19.98 -8.63
N PRO A 154 22.94 19.10 -7.78
CA PRO A 154 21.55 18.67 -7.91
C PRO A 154 20.61 19.87 -7.91
N ASN A 155 19.63 19.85 -8.81
CA ASN A 155 18.67 20.92 -9.03
C ASN A 155 17.23 20.44 -8.84
N ILE A 156 16.40 21.32 -8.32
CA ILE A 156 14.97 21.07 -8.11
C ILE A 156 14.23 21.45 -9.40
N LEU A 157 13.80 20.46 -10.18
CA LEU A 157 13.00 20.68 -11.39
C LEU A 157 11.58 21.09 -11.05
N LYS A 158 10.99 20.45 -10.04
CA LYS A 158 9.62 20.68 -9.59
C LYS A 158 9.53 20.60 -8.08
N PHE A 159 8.69 21.44 -7.49
CA PHE A 159 8.34 21.40 -6.08
C PHE A 159 6.95 21.99 -5.89
N ASP A 160 6.04 21.21 -5.31
CA ASP A 160 4.64 21.61 -5.16
C ASP A 160 3.98 21.00 -3.92
N ILE A 161 2.92 21.67 -3.44
CA ILE A 161 2.10 21.20 -2.32
C ILE A 161 0.63 21.36 -2.74
N ASP A 162 0.18 20.51 -3.66
CA ASP A 162 -1.19 20.55 -4.22
C ASP A 162 -2.20 19.81 -3.33
N MET A 163 -2.28 20.21 -2.07
CA MET A 163 -3.19 19.64 -1.08
C MET A 163 -3.83 20.74 -0.24
N VAL A 164 -5.13 20.62 0.00
CA VAL A 164 -5.84 21.44 0.98
C VAL A 164 -5.50 20.89 2.36
N PRO A 165 -4.83 21.67 3.23
CA PRO A 165 -4.47 21.15 4.54
C PRO A 165 -5.72 21.02 5.43
N ILE A 166 -5.91 19.84 6.01
CA ILE A 166 -7.01 19.52 6.93
C ILE A 166 -6.39 18.99 8.23
N VAL A 167 -6.89 19.44 9.38
CA VAL A 167 -6.39 18.99 10.70
C VAL A 167 -6.43 17.47 10.81
N GLY A 168 -5.29 16.83 11.07
CA GLY A 168 -5.19 15.37 11.22
C GLY A 168 -5.05 14.58 9.91
N CYS A 169 -5.10 15.23 8.75
CA CYS A 169 -4.76 14.63 7.46
C CYS A 169 -3.28 14.86 7.11
N PRO A 170 -2.60 13.90 6.45
CA PRO A 170 -1.24 14.11 5.97
C PRO A 170 -1.20 15.14 4.82
N VAL A 171 -0.22 16.02 4.88
CA VAL A 171 0.16 16.95 3.83
C VAL A 171 1.57 16.62 3.39
N ILE A 172 1.74 16.39 2.09
CA ILE A 172 3.01 16.00 1.48
C ILE A 172 3.30 16.87 0.26
N SER A 173 4.58 17.09 -0.01
CA SER A 173 5.02 17.80 -1.21
C SER A 173 5.43 16.84 -2.31
N ALA A 174 5.14 17.21 -3.55
CA ALA A 174 5.69 16.54 -4.73
C ALA A 174 6.92 17.28 -5.24
N TYR A 175 8.01 16.55 -5.47
CA TYR A 175 9.25 17.13 -6.00
C TYR A 175 9.92 16.20 -7.01
N GLU A 176 10.67 16.81 -7.93
CA GLU A 176 11.43 16.11 -8.97
C GLU A 176 12.81 16.78 -9.08
N PHE A 177 13.87 15.97 -9.17
CA PHE A 177 15.26 16.41 -9.29
C PHE A 177 15.83 16.06 -10.67
N ASP A 178 16.90 16.73 -11.08
CA ASP A 178 17.67 16.38 -12.27
C ASP A 178 18.56 15.14 -12.08
N ASN A 179 19.01 14.88 -10.85
CA ASN A 179 19.75 13.69 -10.46
C ASN A 179 18.93 12.82 -9.48
N ASN A 180 18.84 11.52 -9.78
CA ASN A 180 18.10 10.52 -8.99
C ASN A 180 18.81 10.08 -7.71
N ASP A 181 20.06 10.49 -7.46
CA ASP A 181 20.83 10.07 -6.27
C ASP A 181 20.37 10.71 -4.95
N ILE A 182 19.40 11.64 -4.97
CA ILE A 182 18.87 12.27 -3.76
C ILE A 182 17.81 11.36 -3.12
N ASN A 183 18.24 10.55 -2.16
CA ASN A 183 17.36 9.56 -1.54
C ASN A 183 16.49 10.06 -0.38
N ASN A 184 16.71 11.26 0.18
CA ASN A 184 15.88 11.84 1.26
C ASN A 184 16.14 13.34 1.43
N PRO A 185 15.40 14.23 0.75
CA PRO A 185 15.51 15.66 1.00
C PRO A 185 14.91 16.04 2.36
N ASN A 186 15.40 17.13 2.95
CA ASN A 186 14.79 17.73 4.13
C ASN A 186 13.65 18.65 3.73
N ILE A 187 12.51 18.55 4.42
CA ILE A 187 11.36 19.41 4.21
C ILE A 187 11.07 20.16 5.51
N HIS A 188 11.29 21.46 5.50
CA HIS A 188 11.07 22.34 6.64
C HIS A 188 9.72 23.03 6.51
N TRP A 189 8.81 22.78 7.45
CA TRP A 189 7.45 23.29 7.45
C TRP A 189 7.31 24.55 8.29
N TYR A 190 6.48 25.46 7.78
CA TYR A 190 6.16 26.74 8.38
C TYR A 190 4.66 27.00 8.34
N VAL A 191 4.18 27.79 9.29
CA VAL A 191 2.79 28.27 9.37
C VAL A 191 2.77 29.80 9.41
N ALA A 192 1.76 30.42 8.81
CA ALA A 192 1.55 31.86 8.89
C ALA A 192 0.05 32.22 8.86
N PRO A 193 -0.35 33.44 9.26
CA PRO A 193 -1.72 33.93 9.09
C PRO A 193 -2.20 33.86 7.63
N PRO A 194 -3.53 33.82 7.38
CA PRO A 194 -4.08 33.84 6.03
C PRO A 194 -3.47 34.92 5.13
N ASN A 195 -3.33 34.63 3.84
CA ASN A 195 -2.83 35.55 2.82
C ASN A 195 -1.38 36.04 3.02
N THR A 196 -0.62 35.45 3.95
CA THR A 196 0.82 35.72 4.07
C THR A 196 1.54 35.16 2.85
N ALA A 197 2.29 36.01 2.14
CA ALA A 197 3.04 35.60 0.95
C ALA A 197 4.39 34.98 1.35
N VAL A 198 4.88 34.02 0.56
CA VAL A 198 6.28 33.62 0.67
C VAL A 198 7.17 34.61 -0.09
N PRO A 199 8.37 34.94 0.42
CA PRO A 199 9.30 35.80 -0.29
C PRO A 199 9.74 35.14 -1.61
N LYS A 200 9.91 35.93 -2.68
CA LYS A 200 10.44 35.42 -3.96
C LYS A 200 11.88 34.94 -3.84
N LEU A 201 12.66 35.65 -3.04
CA LEU A 201 14.05 35.34 -2.72
C LEU A 201 14.21 35.39 -1.20
N PHE A 202 14.84 34.37 -0.62
CA PHE A 202 15.14 34.28 0.81
C PHE A 202 16.57 33.77 1.04
N ASP A 203 17.10 33.96 2.25
CA ASP A 203 18.44 33.53 2.64
C ASP A 203 18.35 32.28 3.52
N PHE A 204 18.62 31.11 2.95
CA PHE A 204 18.54 29.85 3.69
C PHE A 204 19.77 29.65 4.59
N LYS A 205 19.54 29.55 5.91
CA LYS A 205 20.55 29.22 6.92
C LYS A 205 20.12 28.02 7.72
N ASN A 206 20.80 26.90 7.56
CA ASN A 206 20.47 25.65 8.26
C ASN A 206 20.49 25.78 9.80
N ASN A 207 21.29 26.70 10.34
CA ASN A 207 21.43 26.91 11.78
C ASN A 207 20.38 27.86 12.36
N ASP A 208 19.50 28.42 11.53
CA ASP A 208 18.54 29.47 11.92
C ASP A 208 17.19 29.28 11.19
N LEU A 209 16.70 28.04 11.18
CA LEU A 209 15.44 27.67 10.50
C LEU A 209 14.24 28.52 10.99
N GLU A 210 14.27 29.02 12.22
CA GLU A 210 13.17 29.80 12.78
C GLU A 210 12.98 31.18 12.12
N ASN A 211 14.04 31.76 11.53
CA ASN A 211 14.03 33.14 11.04
C ASN A 211 14.21 33.27 9.50
N ILE A 212 14.13 32.15 8.76
CA ILE A 212 14.36 32.16 7.30
C ILE A 212 13.27 32.92 6.54
N LEU A 213 12.01 32.72 6.92
CA LEU A 213 10.85 33.26 6.23
C LEU A 213 10.18 34.34 7.10
N PRO A 214 10.19 35.62 6.69
CA PRO A 214 9.57 36.70 7.47
C PRO A 214 8.07 36.47 7.66
N GLU A 215 7.54 36.70 8.86
CA GLU A 215 6.11 36.47 9.24
C GLU A 215 5.68 34.99 9.28
N TRP A 216 6.56 34.05 8.92
CA TRP A 216 6.30 32.62 8.98
C TRP A 216 6.95 32.02 10.22
N LYS A 217 6.21 31.20 10.95
CA LYS A 217 6.70 30.47 12.11
C LYS A 217 7.13 29.06 11.69
N TYR A 218 8.39 28.71 11.92
CA TYR A 218 8.87 27.34 11.78
C TYR A 218 8.13 26.39 12.74
N VAL A 219 7.75 25.20 12.26
CA VAL A 219 7.01 24.22 13.07
C VAL A 219 7.65 22.84 13.12
N ALA A 220 8.25 22.37 12.02
CA ALA A 220 8.79 21.01 11.95
C ALA A 220 9.75 20.81 10.78
N THR A 221 10.54 19.75 10.84
CA THR A 221 11.27 19.19 9.69
C THR A 221 10.91 17.73 9.54
N THR A 222 10.02 17.45 8.59
CA THR A 222 9.38 16.14 8.39
C THR A 222 8.96 16.00 6.94
N ASN A 223 9.03 14.79 6.40
CA ASN A 223 8.58 14.56 5.02
C ASN A 223 7.06 14.62 4.85
N ILE A 224 6.33 14.28 5.92
CA ILE A 224 4.88 14.35 6.01
C ILE A 224 4.54 15.29 7.14
N PHE A 225 3.67 16.26 6.90
CA PHE A 225 3.18 17.16 7.93
C PHE A 225 1.71 16.87 8.24
N TYR A 226 1.37 16.83 9.53
CA TYR A 226 0.01 16.62 9.99
C TYR A 226 -0.46 17.91 10.68
N PRO A 227 -1.32 18.72 10.04
CA PRO A 227 -1.84 19.94 10.65
C PRO A 227 -2.58 19.62 11.94
N LYS A 228 -2.36 20.44 12.97
CA LYS A 228 -2.99 20.31 14.29
C LYS A 228 -4.09 21.37 14.43
N LYS A 229 -4.95 21.20 15.43
CA LYS A 229 -6.02 22.16 15.76
C LYS A 229 -5.50 23.60 15.94
N GLU A 230 -4.28 23.77 16.45
CA GLU A 230 -3.65 25.08 16.63
C GLU A 230 -3.27 25.77 15.30
N HIS A 231 -3.14 25.02 14.20
CA HIS A 231 -2.84 25.56 12.87
C HIS A 231 -4.09 26.01 12.12
N THR A 232 -5.30 25.77 12.66
CA THR A 232 -6.56 26.07 11.98
C THR A 232 -6.66 27.52 11.55
N GLY A 233 -7.07 27.73 10.29
CA GLY A 233 -7.15 29.06 9.68
C GLY A 233 -5.81 29.61 9.22
N MET A 234 -4.67 29.02 9.57
CA MET A 234 -3.34 29.43 9.08
C MET A 234 -3.05 28.84 7.70
N VAL A 235 -2.10 29.40 6.96
CA VAL A 235 -1.54 28.80 5.73
C VAL A 235 -0.27 28.03 6.04
N LEU A 236 0.04 27.02 5.22
CA LEU A 236 1.26 26.24 5.33
C LEU A 236 2.24 26.58 4.21
N ALA A 237 3.53 26.54 4.52
CA ALA A 237 4.59 26.53 3.53
C ALA A 237 5.63 25.48 3.88
N ALA A 238 6.30 24.96 2.85
CA ALA A 238 7.45 24.09 3.03
C ALA A 238 8.64 24.59 2.24
N ILE A 239 9.82 24.49 2.83
CA ILE A 239 11.10 24.66 2.15
C ILE A 239 11.65 23.27 1.84
N LEU A 240 11.97 23.03 0.56
CA LEU A 240 12.68 21.86 0.11
C LEU A 240 14.20 22.13 0.14
N ASP A 241 14.89 21.41 1.02
CA ASP A 241 16.34 21.42 1.18
C ASP A 241 16.94 20.08 0.71
N ILE A 242 17.85 20.16 -0.27
CA ILE A 242 18.52 19.01 -0.89
C ILE A 242 20.03 18.97 -0.55
N GLY A 243 20.45 19.66 0.51
CA GLY A 243 21.81 19.60 1.04
C GLY A 243 22.63 20.87 0.78
N GLU A 244 23.91 20.85 1.14
CA GLU A 244 24.79 22.02 1.03
C GLU A 244 25.08 22.44 -0.42
N ASN A 245 25.33 23.73 -0.64
CA ASN A 245 25.75 24.25 -1.95
C ASN A 245 24.76 23.90 -3.09
N THR A 246 23.46 23.95 -2.78
CA THR A 246 22.34 23.73 -3.72
C THR A 246 21.33 24.87 -3.62
N ILE A 247 20.47 25.00 -4.63
CA ILE A 247 19.32 25.92 -4.60
C ILE A 247 18.21 25.30 -3.75
N LYS A 248 17.61 26.10 -2.86
CA LYS A 248 16.44 25.71 -2.06
C LYS A 248 15.20 26.34 -2.68
N LYS A 249 14.04 25.70 -2.54
CA LYS A 249 12.75 26.27 -2.99
C LYS A 249 11.75 26.27 -1.85
N VAL A 250 10.92 27.30 -1.78
CA VAL A 250 9.78 27.39 -0.87
C VAL A 250 8.49 27.36 -1.68
N LYS A 251 7.48 26.66 -1.17
CA LYS A 251 6.12 26.63 -1.73
C LYS A 251 5.11 26.74 -0.60
N SER A 252 4.11 27.58 -0.76
CA SER A 252 2.93 27.66 0.11
C SER A 252 1.77 26.85 -0.48
N THR A 253 0.95 26.26 0.39
CA THR A 253 -0.34 25.65 -0.01
C THR A 253 -1.30 26.68 -0.62
N GLY A 254 -1.13 27.97 -0.28
CA GLY A 254 -2.04 29.05 -0.67
C GLY A 254 -3.45 28.93 -0.08
N GLN A 255 -3.67 27.92 0.77
CA GLN A 255 -4.97 27.57 1.35
C GLN A 255 -4.84 27.39 2.85
N ASN A 256 -5.89 27.80 3.56
CA ASN A 256 -5.93 27.75 5.01
C ASN A 256 -6.19 26.32 5.51
N VAL A 257 -5.60 25.98 6.65
CA VAL A 257 -5.86 24.73 7.36
C VAL A 257 -7.32 24.67 7.79
N ILE A 258 -8.03 23.65 7.32
CA ILE A 258 -9.43 23.40 7.62
C ILE A 258 -9.55 22.64 8.95
N GLN A 259 -10.36 23.17 9.86
CA GLN A 259 -10.74 22.49 11.09
C GLN A 259 -11.52 21.21 10.77
N CYS A 260 -11.13 20.10 11.38
CA CYS A 260 -11.87 18.85 11.39
C CYS A 260 -11.62 18.17 12.75
N TYR A 261 -12.65 17.58 13.35
CA TYR A 261 -12.49 16.75 14.55
C TYR A 261 -12.31 15.29 14.17
N GLU A 262 -11.76 14.46 15.06
CA GLU A 262 -11.49 13.05 14.77
C GLU A 262 -12.80 12.28 14.49
N GLU A 263 -13.85 12.58 15.27
CA GLU A 263 -15.18 12.01 15.15
C GLU A 263 -15.96 12.45 13.91
N ASP A 264 -15.49 13.49 13.19
CA ASP A 264 -16.13 13.92 11.95
C ASP A 264 -15.75 13.02 10.76
N TYR A 265 -14.60 12.32 10.83
CA TYR A 265 -14.18 11.40 9.77
C TYR A 265 -15.06 10.17 9.73
N LEU A 266 -15.58 9.83 8.56
CA LEU A 266 -16.56 8.74 8.42
C LEU A 266 -16.02 7.37 8.89
N HIS A 267 -14.72 7.12 8.70
CA HIS A 267 -14.08 5.87 9.12
C HIS A 267 -13.71 5.83 10.62
N TYR A 268 -13.98 6.89 11.40
CA TYR A 268 -13.57 6.98 12.81
C TYR A 268 -14.02 5.80 13.67
N ASP A 269 -15.29 5.37 13.55
CA ASP A 269 -15.82 4.24 14.30
C ASP A 269 -15.15 2.91 13.91
N MET A 270 -14.76 2.76 12.63
CA MET A 270 -14.01 1.59 12.16
C MET A 270 -12.61 1.55 12.80
N ILE A 271 -11.95 2.71 12.89
CA ILE A 271 -10.62 2.84 13.52
C ILE A 271 -10.70 2.60 15.03
N LYS A 272 -11.77 3.05 15.70
CA LYS A 272 -12.00 2.71 17.11
C LYS A 272 -12.06 1.22 17.35
N GLN A 273 -12.76 0.47 16.48
CA GLN A 273 -12.78 -0.99 16.57
C GLN A 273 -11.36 -1.55 16.46
N LEU A 274 -10.54 -1.05 15.54
CA LEU A 274 -9.14 -1.48 15.38
C LEU A 274 -8.28 -1.19 16.61
N LYS A 275 -8.40 -0.01 17.23
CA LYS A 275 -7.60 0.41 18.40
C LYS A 275 -8.02 -0.25 19.71
N ASN A 276 -9.32 -0.48 19.92
CA ASN A 276 -9.83 -1.02 21.18
C ASN A 276 -9.46 -2.49 21.41
N ASN A 277 -9.06 -3.20 20.36
CA ASN A 277 -8.71 -4.61 20.45
C ASN A 277 -7.20 -4.78 20.49
N LYS A 278 -6.70 -5.61 21.43
CA LYS A 278 -5.34 -6.12 21.33
C LYS A 278 -5.19 -6.84 20.00
N LYS A 279 -4.29 -6.36 19.13
CA LYS A 279 -3.93 -7.06 17.90
C LYS A 279 -3.57 -8.50 18.29
N VAL A 280 -4.28 -9.47 17.71
CA VAL A 280 -3.93 -10.88 17.92
C VAL A 280 -2.50 -11.04 17.44
N ASP A 281 -1.62 -11.55 18.30
CA ASP A 281 -0.23 -11.77 17.93
C ASP A 281 -0.19 -12.62 16.66
N LYS A 282 0.62 -12.19 15.69
CA LYS A 282 0.70 -12.78 14.35
C LYS A 282 -0.60 -12.68 13.52
N SER A 283 -1.36 -11.58 13.58
CA SER A 283 -2.42 -11.30 12.60
C SER A 283 -1.98 -10.37 11.45
N TYR A 284 -2.55 -10.59 10.27
CA TYR A 284 -2.45 -9.66 9.14
C TYR A 284 -3.74 -8.88 8.98
N ARG A 285 -3.63 -7.56 8.90
CA ARG A 285 -4.72 -6.69 8.46
C ARG A 285 -4.69 -6.56 6.95
N ILE A 286 -5.81 -6.90 6.31
CA ILE A 286 -5.96 -6.83 4.85
C ILE A 286 -7.08 -5.84 4.55
N MET A 287 -6.83 -4.92 3.62
CA MET A 287 -7.76 -3.87 3.23
C MET A 287 -7.91 -3.80 1.71
N SER A 288 -9.14 -3.64 1.22
CA SER A 288 -9.46 -3.30 -0.17
C SER A 288 -10.22 -1.98 -0.21
N PHE A 289 -9.88 -1.10 -1.15
CA PHE A 289 -10.49 0.22 -1.24
C PHE A 289 -10.38 0.84 -2.65
N ASN A 290 -11.52 1.08 -3.30
CA ASN A 290 -11.61 1.95 -4.47
C ASN A 290 -11.49 3.43 -4.04
N ILE A 291 -10.44 4.12 -4.49
CA ILE A 291 -10.08 5.46 -4.01
C ILE A 291 -10.63 6.61 -4.88
N LEU A 292 -11.45 6.31 -5.87
CA LEU A 292 -12.09 7.24 -6.80
C LEU A 292 -11.09 8.08 -7.64
N ALA A 293 -10.89 7.70 -8.90
CA ALA A 293 -9.98 8.39 -9.80
C ALA A 293 -10.53 9.75 -10.28
N ASP A 294 -9.65 10.75 -10.40
CA ASP A 294 -10.00 12.08 -10.90
C ASP A 294 -10.61 12.06 -12.31
N LEU A 295 -10.27 11.07 -13.14
CA LEU A 295 -10.77 10.93 -14.51
C LEU A 295 -12.31 10.86 -14.57
N TYR A 296 -12.96 10.33 -13.53
CA TYR A 296 -14.40 10.19 -13.46
C TYR A 296 -15.10 11.47 -12.95
N LEU A 297 -14.33 12.48 -12.52
CA LEU A 297 -14.84 13.75 -12.01
C LEU A 297 -14.77 14.84 -13.08
N ASN A 298 -15.82 14.99 -13.89
CA ASN A 298 -15.90 16.10 -14.85
C ASN A 298 -16.36 17.43 -14.19
N LEU A 299 -15.51 17.98 -13.32
CA LEU A 299 -15.84 19.19 -12.51
C LEU A 299 -16.00 20.48 -13.33
N LYS A 300 -15.78 20.45 -14.66
CA LYS A 300 -16.07 21.57 -15.56
C LYS A 300 -17.58 21.78 -15.77
N GLN A 301 -18.38 20.72 -15.63
CA GLN A 301 -19.84 20.79 -15.77
C GLN A 301 -20.49 21.56 -14.61
N PRO A 302 -21.68 22.13 -14.76
CA PRO A 302 -22.47 22.67 -13.65
C PRO A 302 -22.71 21.61 -12.54
N GLN A 303 -22.87 22.04 -11.28
CA GLN A 303 -23.00 21.16 -10.10
C GLN A 303 -24.08 20.08 -10.29
N GLU A 304 -25.23 20.47 -10.83
CA GLU A 304 -26.38 19.61 -11.06
C GLU A 304 -26.21 18.58 -12.18
N LYS A 305 -25.16 18.70 -12.99
CA LYS A 305 -24.82 17.73 -14.06
C LYS A 305 -23.66 16.83 -13.68
N LEU A 306 -23.05 17.03 -12.51
CA LEU A 306 -21.99 16.17 -12.02
C LEU A 306 -22.58 14.81 -11.64
N TYR A 307 -21.77 13.77 -11.76
CA TYR A 307 -22.11 12.43 -11.28
C TYR A 307 -22.47 12.46 -9.78
N PHE A 308 -21.67 13.17 -8.98
CA PHE A 308 -21.94 13.42 -7.56
C PHE A 308 -22.61 14.79 -7.34
N ALA A 309 -23.80 14.99 -7.89
CA ALA A 309 -24.49 16.29 -7.86
C ALA A 309 -24.81 16.81 -6.44
N TYR A 310 -24.96 15.92 -5.46
CA TYR A 310 -25.18 16.24 -4.04
C TYR A 310 -23.93 16.76 -3.33
N CYS A 311 -22.74 16.39 -3.79
CA CYS A 311 -21.48 16.76 -3.15
C CYS A 311 -20.95 18.05 -3.76
N PRO A 312 -20.73 19.15 -3.01
CA PRO A 312 -20.14 20.38 -3.56
C PRO A 312 -18.79 20.14 -4.27
N LYS A 313 -18.55 20.85 -5.38
CA LYS A 313 -17.31 20.72 -6.19
C LYS A 313 -16.04 20.81 -5.37
N GLU A 314 -15.98 21.73 -4.42
CA GLU A 314 -14.80 21.95 -3.57
C GLU A 314 -14.38 20.70 -2.78
N TYR A 315 -15.31 19.79 -2.50
CA TYR A 315 -15.01 18.51 -1.82
C TYR A 315 -14.76 17.36 -2.78
N GLN A 316 -15.08 17.53 -4.07
CA GLN A 316 -14.73 16.59 -5.14
C GLN A 316 -13.35 16.87 -5.75
N GLU A 317 -12.84 18.09 -5.63
CA GLU A 317 -11.52 18.47 -6.15
C GLU A 317 -10.39 17.64 -5.53
N SER A 318 -9.42 17.23 -6.36
CA SER A 318 -8.34 16.34 -5.92
C SER A 318 -7.52 16.91 -4.77
N GLY A 319 -7.26 18.22 -4.78
CA GLY A 319 -6.53 18.88 -3.70
C GLY A 319 -7.19 18.66 -2.33
N PHE A 320 -8.52 18.56 -2.28
CA PHE A 320 -9.27 18.32 -1.05
C PHE A 320 -9.39 16.83 -0.72
N ARG A 321 -9.63 15.97 -1.73
CA ARG A 321 -9.78 14.53 -1.52
C ARG A 321 -8.48 13.82 -1.14
N TYR A 322 -7.34 14.18 -1.73
CA TYR A 322 -6.09 13.43 -1.53
C TYR A 322 -5.67 13.34 -0.05
N PRO A 323 -5.66 14.42 0.75
CA PRO A 323 -5.35 14.33 2.18
C PRO A 323 -6.30 13.39 2.94
N LEU A 324 -7.58 13.37 2.58
CA LEU A 324 -8.56 12.46 3.16
C LEU A 324 -8.29 11.00 2.75
N THR A 325 -7.97 10.74 1.48
CA THR A 325 -7.60 9.40 1.01
C THR A 325 -6.39 8.88 1.76
N LEU A 326 -5.31 9.67 1.82
CA LEU A 326 -4.09 9.29 2.54
C LEU A 326 -4.35 9.09 4.05
N LYS A 327 -5.25 9.88 4.65
CA LYS A 327 -5.69 9.68 6.04
C LYS A 327 -6.38 8.33 6.24
N VAL A 328 -7.31 7.96 5.36
CA VAL A 328 -7.98 6.64 5.42
C VAL A 328 -6.92 5.53 5.40
N LEU A 329 -5.98 5.58 4.44
CA LEU A 329 -4.91 4.57 4.34
C LEU A 329 -4.03 4.51 5.58
N ASN A 330 -3.62 5.68 6.09
CA ASN A 330 -2.83 5.83 7.30
C ASN A 330 -3.51 5.23 8.53
N ASP A 331 -4.79 5.56 8.72
CA ASP A 331 -5.51 5.21 9.95
C ASP A 331 -5.83 3.71 10.00
N PHE A 332 -6.12 3.08 8.85
CA PHE A 332 -6.32 1.64 8.78
C PHE A 332 -5.02 0.86 9.01
N ASP A 333 -3.86 1.40 8.62
CA ASP A 333 -2.53 0.79 8.86
C ASP A 333 -2.47 -0.70 8.45
N ALA A 334 -3.03 -1.01 7.26
CA ALA A 334 -3.19 -2.37 6.78
C ALA A 334 -1.83 -3.03 6.49
N ASP A 335 -1.67 -4.32 6.77
CA ASP A 335 -0.43 -5.03 6.46
C ASP A 335 -0.32 -5.36 4.95
N ILE A 336 -1.48 -5.58 4.30
CA ILE A 336 -1.67 -5.71 2.85
C ILE A 336 -2.81 -4.77 2.43
N LEU A 337 -2.58 -3.98 1.39
CA LEU A 337 -3.50 -2.97 0.85
C LEU A 337 -3.70 -3.21 -0.65
N CYS A 338 -4.96 -3.34 -1.08
CA CYS A 338 -5.35 -3.43 -2.48
C CYS A 338 -6.21 -2.22 -2.84
N LEU A 339 -5.77 -1.41 -3.81
CA LEU A 339 -6.49 -0.21 -4.24
C LEU A 339 -6.93 -0.31 -5.70
N GLN A 340 -8.08 0.29 -5.97
CA GLN A 340 -8.68 0.43 -7.30
C GLN A 340 -8.89 1.91 -7.62
N GLU A 341 -8.99 2.24 -8.92
CA GLU A 341 -9.09 3.62 -9.43
C GLU A 341 -7.97 4.55 -8.96
N VAL A 342 -6.74 4.03 -8.98
CA VAL A 342 -5.57 4.81 -8.60
C VAL A 342 -5.14 5.66 -9.78
N ASP A 343 -5.42 6.97 -9.72
CA ASP A 343 -5.01 7.93 -10.75
C ASP A 343 -3.47 8.03 -10.86
N ASN A 344 -2.97 8.03 -12.09
CA ASN A 344 -1.54 8.01 -12.39
C ASN A 344 -0.80 9.28 -11.93
N LYS A 345 -1.45 10.46 -11.98
CA LYS A 345 -0.87 11.70 -11.47
C LYS A 345 -0.84 11.69 -9.95
N MET A 346 -1.93 11.24 -9.32
CA MET A 346 -2.04 11.10 -7.87
C MET A 346 -0.97 10.15 -7.32
N GLN A 347 -0.80 8.99 -7.94
CA GLN A 347 0.12 7.98 -7.42
C GLN A 347 1.59 8.39 -7.50
N LYS A 348 2.03 8.94 -8.64
CA LYS A 348 3.43 9.35 -8.83
C LYS A 348 3.82 10.48 -7.90
N ARG A 349 2.90 11.43 -7.69
CA ARG A 349 3.19 12.65 -6.93
C ARG A 349 3.05 12.45 -5.43
N PHE A 350 2.10 11.62 -5.01
CA PHE A 350 1.60 11.64 -3.63
C PHE A 350 1.47 10.26 -3.02
N LEU A 351 0.75 9.31 -3.64
CA LEU A 351 0.46 8.02 -3.00
C LEU A 351 1.70 7.15 -2.78
N LEU A 352 2.50 6.90 -3.82
CA LEU A 352 3.67 6.03 -3.67
C LEU A 352 4.71 6.64 -2.75
N PRO A 353 5.08 7.93 -2.89
CA PRO A 353 5.97 8.59 -1.93
C PRO A 353 5.46 8.50 -0.48
N PHE A 354 4.15 8.67 -0.28
CA PHE A 354 3.53 8.52 1.05
C PHE A 354 3.65 7.10 1.59
N LEU A 355 3.29 6.09 0.79
CA LEU A 355 3.34 4.68 1.18
C LEU A 355 4.79 4.24 1.48
N GLU A 356 5.76 4.69 0.68
CA GLU A 356 7.18 4.42 0.92
C GLU A 356 7.66 4.99 2.26
N GLN A 357 7.25 6.23 2.58
CA GLN A 357 7.52 6.87 3.87
C GLN A 357 6.84 6.13 5.04
N MET A 358 5.68 5.52 4.78
CA MET A 358 5.00 4.62 5.71
C MET A 358 5.59 3.19 5.75
N ASN A 359 6.77 2.98 5.13
CA ASN A 359 7.50 1.72 5.08
C ASN A 359 6.75 0.59 4.34
N TYR A 360 6.03 0.96 3.27
CA TYR A 360 5.42 0.00 2.35
C TYR A 360 6.24 -0.16 1.08
N SER A 361 6.27 -1.39 0.56
CA SER A 361 6.55 -1.65 -0.84
C SER A 361 5.22 -1.71 -1.60
N ASN A 362 5.27 -1.49 -2.91
CA ASN A 362 4.09 -1.38 -3.73
C ASN A 362 4.36 -1.87 -5.15
N TYR A 363 3.30 -2.28 -5.84
CA TYR A 363 3.27 -2.55 -7.27
C TYR A 363 2.01 -1.89 -7.84
N PHE A 364 2.19 -1.04 -8.85
CA PHE A 364 1.11 -0.32 -9.52
C PHE A 364 0.99 -0.78 -10.98
N ALA A 365 -0.22 -1.14 -11.40
CA ALA A 365 -0.52 -1.59 -12.75
C ALA A 365 -1.55 -0.66 -13.41
N ILE A 366 -1.13 0.03 -14.47
CA ILE A 366 -2.02 0.88 -15.29
C ILE A 366 -2.91 0.00 -16.16
N LYS A 367 -4.17 0.40 -16.35
CA LYS A 367 -5.09 -0.22 -17.31
C LYS A 367 -4.63 -0.03 -18.76
N GLY A 368 -3.81 -0.96 -19.24
CA GLY A 368 -3.41 -1.12 -20.65
C GLY A 368 -2.60 0.03 -21.26
N ASN A 369 -1.98 0.91 -20.47
CA ASN A 369 -1.34 2.16 -20.93
C ASN A 369 -2.26 3.15 -21.67
N PHE A 370 -3.56 2.85 -21.81
CA PHE A 370 -4.55 3.70 -22.49
C PHE A 370 -5.34 4.58 -21.52
N VAL A 371 -5.49 4.14 -20.27
CA VAL A 371 -6.25 4.84 -19.22
C VAL A 371 -5.28 5.35 -18.18
N ASN A 372 -5.44 6.59 -17.72
CA ASN A 372 -4.60 7.21 -16.69
C ASN A 372 -4.93 6.75 -15.27
N GLU A 373 -5.57 5.59 -15.08
CA GLU A 373 -5.79 4.96 -13.78
C GLU A 373 -5.45 3.46 -13.81
N GLY A 374 -5.35 2.87 -12.63
CA GLY A 374 -4.98 1.49 -12.47
C GLY A 374 -5.29 0.93 -11.08
N VAL A 375 -4.71 -0.23 -10.81
CA VAL A 375 -4.81 -0.93 -9.53
C VAL A 375 -3.46 -1.00 -8.85
N LEU A 376 -3.45 -1.11 -7.52
CA LEU A 376 -2.24 -1.13 -6.72
C LEU A 376 -2.33 -2.20 -5.63
N ILE A 377 -1.25 -2.96 -5.47
CA ILE A 377 -1.04 -3.81 -4.30
C ILE A 377 0.13 -3.24 -3.51
N SER A 378 -0.04 -3.08 -2.20
CA SER A 378 0.99 -2.59 -1.31
C SER A 378 1.05 -3.40 -0.02
N TRP A 379 2.24 -3.56 0.55
CA TRP A 379 2.49 -4.37 1.74
C TRP A 379 3.58 -3.75 2.60
N LYS A 380 3.51 -3.99 3.91
CA LYS A 380 4.55 -3.53 4.85
C LYS A 380 5.87 -4.28 4.62
N LYS A 381 6.95 -3.54 4.38
CA LYS A 381 8.32 -4.09 4.18
C LYS A 381 8.80 -4.91 5.38
N SER A 382 8.35 -4.56 6.58
CA SER A 382 8.71 -5.26 7.81
C SER A 382 8.04 -6.62 7.99
N LYS A 383 7.04 -6.95 7.17
CA LYS A 383 6.28 -8.21 7.26
C LYS A 383 6.41 -9.09 6.03
N PHE A 384 6.49 -8.49 4.85
CA PHE A 384 6.46 -9.24 3.61
C PHE A 384 7.59 -8.84 2.66
N LYS A 385 8.12 -9.84 1.95
CA LYS A 385 8.95 -9.63 0.76
C LYS A 385 8.21 -10.11 -0.48
N LEU A 386 8.45 -9.44 -1.60
CA LEU A 386 7.92 -9.85 -2.91
C LEU A 386 8.80 -10.95 -3.49
N LEU A 387 8.17 -12.05 -3.94
CA LEU A 387 8.85 -13.14 -4.63
C LEU A 387 8.62 -13.11 -6.15
N ARG A 388 7.39 -12.79 -6.57
CA ARG A 388 6.96 -12.76 -7.97
C ARG A 388 5.82 -11.75 -8.13
N SER A 389 5.73 -11.08 -9.27
CA SER A 389 4.63 -10.19 -9.62
C SER A 389 4.22 -10.46 -11.05
N GLU A 390 2.91 -10.52 -11.30
CA GLU A 390 2.31 -10.70 -12.62
C GLU A 390 1.27 -9.61 -12.85
N ASN A 391 1.27 -9.03 -14.04
CA ASN A 391 0.31 -8.02 -14.45
C ASN A 391 -0.14 -8.32 -15.87
N ILE A 392 -1.43 -8.54 -16.07
CA ILE A 392 -1.99 -9.00 -17.35
C ILE A 392 -3.32 -8.32 -17.62
N LEU A 393 -3.56 -7.96 -18.89
CA LEU A 393 -4.89 -7.53 -19.32
C LEU A 393 -5.78 -8.75 -19.46
N ILE A 394 -6.99 -8.68 -18.92
CA ILE A 394 -7.93 -9.82 -18.92
C ILE A 394 -8.22 -10.31 -20.34
N LYS A 395 -8.29 -9.38 -21.31
CA LYS A 395 -8.50 -9.72 -22.73
C LYS A 395 -7.36 -10.54 -23.34
N ASP A 396 -6.14 -10.43 -22.82
CA ASP A 396 -4.97 -11.14 -23.34
C ASP A 396 -5.00 -12.62 -22.89
N MET A 397 -5.77 -12.94 -21.84
CA MET A 397 -6.06 -14.33 -21.44
C MET A 397 -6.97 -15.09 -22.43
N LEU A 398 -7.43 -14.42 -23.49
CA LEU A 398 -8.14 -15.03 -24.62
C LEU A 398 -7.20 -15.51 -25.73
N ASP A 399 -5.89 -15.29 -25.61
CA ASP A 399 -4.90 -15.91 -26.49
C ASP A 399 -4.82 -17.41 -26.19
N LEU A 400 -5.39 -18.22 -27.08
CA LEU A 400 -5.51 -19.67 -26.91
C LEU A 400 -4.19 -20.41 -27.11
N GLU A 401 -3.15 -19.76 -27.65
CA GLU A 401 -1.81 -20.34 -27.70
C GLU A 401 -1.17 -20.38 -26.31
N GLU A 402 -1.41 -19.35 -25.49
CA GLU A 402 -0.89 -19.24 -24.12
C GLU A 402 -1.87 -19.78 -23.06
N TYR A 403 -3.18 -19.61 -23.29
CA TYR A 403 -4.26 -19.96 -22.35
C TYR A 403 -5.35 -20.86 -23.00
N PRO A 404 -5.00 -22.08 -23.44
CA PRO A 404 -5.93 -22.98 -24.12
C PRO A 404 -7.15 -23.39 -23.26
N GLU A 405 -7.04 -23.33 -21.94
CA GLU A 405 -8.13 -23.58 -21.00
C GLU A 405 -9.31 -22.60 -21.13
N ASN A 406 -9.11 -21.44 -21.79
CA ASN A 406 -10.13 -20.40 -21.98
C ASN A 406 -10.88 -20.50 -23.32
N MET A 407 -10.73 -21.62 -24.04
CA MET A 407 -11.43 -21.92 -25.29
C MET A 407 -12.96 -21.80 -25.18
N ASP A 408 -13.53 -22.20 -24.05
CA ASP A 408 -14.96 -22.10 -23.78
C ASP A 408 -15.46 -20.64 -23.70
N VAL A 409 -14.65 -19.74 -23.14
CA VAL A 409 -14.94 -18.30 -23.09
C VAL A 409 -14.89 -17.68 -24.49
N CYS A 410 -13.87 -18.00 -25.30
CA CYS A 410 -13.78 -17.51 -26.68
C CYS A 410 -15.00 -17.93 -27.51
N LYS A 411 -15.38 -19.22 -27.45
CA LYS A 411 -16.58 -19.74 -28.13
C LYS A 411 -17.88 -19.11 -27.64
N TYR A 412 -17.94 -18.71 -26.37
CA TYR A 412 -19.11 -18.03 -25.84
C TYR A 412 -19.21 -16.60 -26.36
N LEU A 413 -18.10 -15.85 -26.36
CA LEU A 413 -18.05 -14.48 -26.87
C LEU A 413 -18.38 -14.42 -28.38
N GLU A 414 -17.90 -15.38 -29.18
CA GLU A 414 -18.20 -15.49 -30.62
C GLU A 414 -19.70 -15.56 -30.96
N LYS A 415 -20.58 -15.84 -29.98
CA LYS A 415 -22.04 -15.84 -30.19
C LYS A 415 -22.61 -14.44 -30.41
N ASP A 416 -21.91 -13.39 -29.98
CA ASP A 416 -22.37 -12.00 -30.09
C ASP A 416 -21.19 -11.06 -30.35
N GLU A 417 -21.11 -10.56 -31.58
CA GLU A 417 -20.01 -9.71 -32.05
C GLU A 417 -19.88 -8.40 -31.24
N GLU A 418 -21.00 -7.81 -30.79
CA GLU A 418 -20.97 -6.57 -30.02
C GLU A 418 -20.39 -6.81 -28.61
N ILE A 419 -20.74 -7.94 -27.99
CA ILE A 419 -20.22 -8.31 -26.67
C ILE A 419 -18.76 -8.73 -26.75
N ASP A 420 -18.37 -9.48 -27.79
CA ASP A 420 -16.97 -9.83 -28.03
C ASP A 420 -16.10 -8.59 -28.22
N ASP A 421 -16.53 -7.64 -29.07
CA ASP A 421 -15.81 -6.37 -29.27
C ASP A 421 -15.73 -5.55 -27.96
N LYS A 422 -16.85 -5.44 -27.22
CA LYS A 422 -16.84 -4.79 -25.90
C LYS A 422 -15.86 -5.48 -24.95
N PHE A 423 -15.81 -6.81 -24.91
CA PHE A 423 -14.88 -7.51 -24.02
C PHE A 423 -13.42 -7.24 -24.42
N ARG A 424 -13.09 -7.35 -25.71
CA ARG A 424 -11.72 -7.23 -26.25
C ARG A 424 -11.20 -5.79 -26.30
N THR A 425 -12.07 -4.79 -26.33
CA THR A 425 -11.66 -3.38 -26.36
C THR A 425 -11.50 -2.74 -24.98
N ARG A 426 -11.95 -3.39 -23.89
CA ARG A 426 -11.91 -2.81 -22.54
C ARG A 426 -10.60 -3.16 -21.84
N PRO A 427 -9.78 -2.17 -21.42
CA PRO A 427 -8.47 -2.40 -20.82
C PRO A 427 -8.59 -2.75 -19.33
N THR A 428 -9.17 -3.91 -19.00
CA THR A 428 -9.29 -4.37 -17.61
C THR A 428 -8.05 -5.15 -17.23
N VAL A 429 -7.48 -4.88 -16.06
CA VAL A 429 -6.17 -5.39 -15.63
C VAL A 429 -6.30 -6.23 -14.36
N LEU A 430 -5.60 -7.36 -14.31
CA LEU A 430 -5.38 -8.15 -13.10
C LEU A 430 -3.93 -7.99 -12.66
N LEU A 431 -3.73 -7.53 -11.43
CA LEU A 431 -2.43 -7.48 -10.78
C LEU A 431 -2.35 -8.59 -9.74
N SER A 432 -1.28 -9.39 -9.76
CA SER A 432 -1.00 -10.44 -8.77
C SER A 432 0.42 -10.33 -8.24
N CYS A 433 0.59 -10.45 -6.92
CA CYS A 433 1.87 -10.37 -6.21
C CYS A 433 1.99 -11.56 -5.26
N LEU A 434 3.00 -12.40 -5.46
CA LEU A 434 3.38 -13.45 -4.52
C LEU A 434 4.23 -12.85 -3.41
N LEU A 435 3.68 -12.80 -2.21
CA LEU A 435 4.32 -12.29 -1.01
C LEU A 435 4.73 -13.46 -0.10
N GLU A 436 5.90 -13.37 0.51
CA GLU A 436 6.32 -14.28 1.57
C GLU A 436 6.32 -13.53 2.90
N ASP A 437 5.61 -14.06 3.90
CA ASP A 437 5.73 -13.57 5.27
C ASP A 437 7.11 -13.86 5.84
N LEU A 438 7.80 -12.81 6.27
CA LEU A 438 9.15 -12.88 6.83
C LEU A 438 9.20 -13.67 8.15
N GLN A 439 8.10 -13.78 8.89
CA GLN A 439 8.08 -14.48 10.18
C GLN A 439 7.83 -15.99 10.05
N SER A 440 6.84 -16.39 9.24
CA SER A 440 6.40 -17.79 9.11
C SER A 440 6.88 -18.47 7.81
N GLY A 441 7.36 -17.70 6.83
CA GLY A 441 7.69 -18.20 5.49
C GLY A 441 6.47 -18.57 4.64
N VAL A 442 5.25 -18.33 5.13
CA VAL A 442 4.02 -18.62 4.38
C VAL A 442 3.93 -17.72 3.17
N GLN A 443 3.66 -18.32 2.01
CA GLN A 443 3.46 -17.61 0.75
C GLN A 443 1.98 -17.28 0.53
N ILE A 444 1.71 -16.05 0.11
CA ILE A 444 0.39 -15.51 -0.15
C ILE A 444 0.40 -14.84 -1.52
N LEU A 445 -0.36 -15.40 -2.46
CA LEU A 445 -0.65 -14.78 -3.75
C LEU A 445 -1.78 -13.78 -3.56
N VAL A 446 -1.44 -12.49 -3.56
CA VAL A 446 -2.38 -11.38 -3.45
C VAL A 446 -2.68 -10.86 -4.84
N SER A 447 -3.95 -10.80 -5.20
CA SER A 447 -4.42 -10.31 -6.48
C SER A 447 -5.43 -9.18 -6.29
N THR A 448 -5.49 -8.25 -7.25
CA THR A 448 -6.50 -7.21 -7.28
C THR A 448 -6.96 -6.89 -8.70
N THR A 449 -8.24 -6.56 -8.86
CA THR A 449 -8.81 -6.08 -10.12
C THR A 449 -9.86 -4.98 -9.88
N HIS A 450 -10.27 -4.32 -10.95
CA HIS A 450 -11.42 -3.42 -10.99
C HIS A 450 -12.23 -3.76 -12.25
N LEU A 451 -13.30 -4.53 -12.08
CA LEU A 451 -14.11 -5.05 -13.19
C LEU A 451 -14.90 -3.93 -13.89
N HIS A 452 -15.41 -4.23 -15.08
CA HIS A 452 -16.18 -3.28 -15.89
C HIS A 452 -17.37 -2.69 -15.10
N PHE A 453 -17.61 -1.39 -15.22
CA PHE A 453 -18.54 -0.66 -14.35
C PHE A 453 -20.02 -0.77 -14.75
N ASP A 454 -20.33 -1.03 -16.02
CA ASP A 454 -21.70 -0.90 -16.53
C ASP A 454 -22.61 -2.02 -16.00
N PRO A 455 -23.71 -1.70 -15.28
CA PRO A 455 -24.66 -2.70 -14.79
C PRO A 455 -25.29 -3.54 -15.90
N LYS A 456 -25.39 -3.02 -17.14
CA LYS A 456 -25.99 -3.74 -18.28
C LYS A 456 -25.13 -4.88 -18.82
N HIS A 457 -23.89 -5.02 -18.36
CA HIS A 457 -22.93 -5.98 -18.89
C HIS A 457 -22.46 -6.95 -17.80
N GLU A 458 -23.41 -7.55 -17.08
CA GLU A 458 -23.15 -8.53 -16.02
C GLU A 458 -22.42 -9.77 -16.52
N ASN A 459 -22.77 -10.24 -17.72
CA ASN A 459 -22.09 -11.31 -18.42
C ASN A 459 -20.58 -11.01 -18.60
N ILE A 460 -20.21 -9.79 -19.01
CA ILE A 460 -18.82 -9.35 -19.16
C ILE A 460 -18.11 -9.41 -17.81
N LYS A 461 -18.70 -8.84 -16.75
CA LYS A 461 -18.12 -8.85 -15.39
C LYS A 461 -17.91 -10.29 -14.89
N CYS A 462 -18.87 -11.18 -15.15
CA CYS A 462 -18.76 -12.61 -14.82
C CYS A 462 -17.61 -13.31 -15.56
N LEU A 463 -17.47 -13.09 -16.87
CA LEU A 463 -16.37 -13.64 -17.67
C LEU A 463 -15.01 -13.07 -17.25
N GLN A 464 -14.94 -11.79 -16.92
CA GLN A 464 -13.72 -11.18 -16.41
C GLN A 464 -13.28 -11.81 -15.09
N ALA A 465 -14.20 -12.00 -14.14
CA ALA A 465 -13.92 -12.66 -12.88
C ALA A 465 -13.48 -14.13 -13.08
N LEU A 466 -14.13 -14.85 -14.01
CA LEU A 466 -13.76 -16.22 -14.39
C LEU A 466 -12.31 -16.31 -14.85
N LEU A 467 -11.92 -15.47 -15.82
CA LEU A 467 -10.56 -15.47 -16.35
C LEU A 467 -9.54 -15.10 -15.27
N CYS A 468 -9.88 -14.14 -14.38
CA CYS A 468 -9.03 -13.82 -13.24
C CYS A 468 -8.81 -15.03 -12.34
N TRP A 469 -9.86 -15.75 -11.96
CA TRP A 469 -9.75 -16.94 -11.12
C TRP A 469 -8.91 -18.04 -11.78
N ARG A 470 -9.14 -18.34 -13.07
CA ARG A 470 -8.36 -19.34 -13.80
C ARG A 470 -6.87 -18.99 -13.83
N PHE A 471 -6.54 -17.72 -14.05
CA PHE A 471 -5.16 -17.25 -14.02
C PHE A 471 -4.53 -17.36 -12.63
N ILE A 472 -5.26 -16.96 -11.57
CA ILE A 472 -4.80 -17.08 -10.19
C ILE A 472 -4.57 -18.55 -9.80
N GLU A 473 -5.46 -19.45 -10.20
CA GLU A 473 -5.33 -20.89 -9.95
C GLU A 473 -4.16 -21.51 -10.73
N LYS A 474 -3.95 -21.09 -11.99
CA LYS A 474 -2.77 -21.44 -12.78
C LYS A 474 -1.49 -21.02 -12.06
N LEU A 475 -1.41 -19.78 -11.57
CA LEU A 475 -0.25 -19.31 -10.79
C LEU A 475 -0.05 -20.10 -9.50
N LYS A 476 -1.12 -20.38 -8.74
CA LYS A 476 -1.04 -21.22 -7.53
C LYS A 476 -0.44 -22.59 -7.87
N ASN A 477 -0.89 -23.22 -8.96
CA ASN A 477 -0.40 -24.54 -9.38
C ASN A 477 1.08 -24.51 -9.81
N GLU A 478 1.55 -23.41 -10.43
CA GLU A 478 2.97 -23.21 -10.78
C GLU A 478 3.85 -22.99 -9.53
N ILE A 479 3.35 -22.26 -8.54
CA ILE A 479 4.11 -21.89 -7.34
C ILE A 479 4.16 -23.06 -6.34
N GLY A 480 3.00 -23.65 -6.05
CA GLY A 480 2.84 -24.75 -5.10
C GLY A 480 1.52 -24.69 -4.34
N GLU A 481 0.98 -25.88 -4.06
CA GLU A 481 -0.36 -26.09 -3.48
C GLU A 481 -0.57 -25.44 -2.10
N ASP A 482 0.51 -25.18 -1.37
CA ASP A 482 0.45 -24.56 -0.04
C ASP A 482 0.24 -23.04 -0.07
N THR A 483 0.39 -22.42 -1.25
CA THR A 483 0.22 -20.97 -1.45
C THR A 483 -1.20 -20.54 -1.10
N LYS A 484 -1.31 -19.50 -0.28
CA LYS A 484 -2.59 -18.90 0.08
C LYS A 484 -3.04 -17.91 -0.99
N ILE A 485 -4.32 -17.87 -1.30
CA ILE A 485 -4.88 -16.92 -2.26
C ILE A 485 -5.65 -15.83 -1.52
N LEU A 486 -5.36 -14.58 -1.87
CA LEU A 486 -6.16 -13.40 -1.55
C LEU A 486 -6.51 -12.70 -2.85
N PHE A 487 -7.79 -12.58 -3.19
CA PHE A 487 -8.22 -11.85 -4.38
C PHE A 487 -9.16 -10.71 -3.97
N CYS A 488 -8.66 -9.49 -4.06
CA CYS A 488 -9.37 -8.27 -3.71
C CYS A 488 -9.89 -7.58 -4.97
N GLY A 489 -10.80 -6.63 -4.81
CA GLY A 489 -11.16 -5.76 -5.91
C GLY A 489 -12.55 -5.19 -5.79
N ASP A 490 -12.80 -4.23 -6.66
CA ASP A 490 -14.13 -3.75 -7.00
C ASP A 490 -14.64 -4.58 -8.18
N PHE A 491 -15.65 -5.40 -7.92
CA PHE A 491 -16.21 -6.31 -8.90
C PHE A 491 -17.39 -5.68 -9.66
N ASN A 492 -17.87 -4.50 -9.25
CA ASN A 492 -19.04 -3.85 -9.85
C ASN A 492 -20.27 -4.77 -9.97
N VAL A 493 -20.41 -5.75 -9.08
CA VAL A 493 -21.60 -6.64 -8.96
C VAL A 493 -21.98 -6.81 -7.50
N THR A 494 -23.28 -6.95 -7.25
CA THR A 494 -23.81 -7.29 -5.93
C THR A 494 -23.60 -8.78 -5.61
N PRO A 495 -23.81 -9.23 -4.37
CA PRO A 495 -23.56 -10.61 -3.97
C PRO A 495 -24.35 -11.68 -4.75
N GLU A 496 -25.48 -11.30 -5.34
CA GLU A 496 -26.33 -12.15 -6.17
C GLU A 496 -25.76 -12.33 -7.59
N GLY A 497 -24.88 -11.43 -8.02
CA GLY A 497 -24.32 -11.41 -9.38
C GLY A 497 -23.42 -12.60 -9.70
N GLY A 498 -23.39 -12.98 -10.98
CA GLY A 498 -22.70 -14.19 -11.46
C GLY A 498 -21.21 -14.28 -11.11
N ALA A 499 -20.48 -13.15 -11.09
CA ALA A 499 -19.06 -13.15 -10.70
C ALA A 499 -18.85 -13.55 -9.23
N VAL A 500 -19.77 -13.15 -8.34
CA VAL A 500 -19.74 -13.49 -6.92
C VAL A 500 -20.18 -14.94 -6.73
N GLN A 501 -21.28 -15.34 -7.38
CA GLN A 501 -21.77 -16.73 -7.33
C GLN A 501 -20.75 -17.74 -7.86
N LEU A 502 -20.02 -17.39 -8.94
CA LEU A 502 -18.90 -18.17 -9.44
C LEU A 502 -17.82 -18.36 -8.37
N SER A 503 -17.45 -17.28 -7.66
CA SER A 503 -16.41 -17.31 -6.62
C SER A 503 -16.82 -18.20 -5.43
N ILE A 504 -18.10 -18.20 -5.06
CA ILE A 504 -18.64 -18.99 -3.94
C ILE A 504 -18.80 -20.46 -4.32
N ASN A 505 -19.39 -20.73 -5.49
CA ASN A 505 -19.84 -22.07 -5.88
C ASN A 505 -18.81 -22.83 -6.70
N GLY A 506 -17.84 -22.13 -7.30
CA GLY A 506 -16.87 -22.69 -8.24
C GLY A 506 -17.41 -22.83 -9.67
N TYR A 507 -18.65 -22.43 -9.92
CA TYR A 507 -19.29 -22.50 -11.23
C TYR A 507 -20.44 -21.49 -11.39
N THR A 508 -20.78 -21.16 -12.65
CA THR A 508 -21.99 -20.43 -13.02
C THR A 508 -23.11 -21.39 -13.43
N LYS A 509 -24.38 -20.99 -13.25
CA LYS A 509 -25.53 -21.75 -13.77
C LYS A 509 -25.94 -21.24 -15.16
N GLU A 510 -26.61 -22.08 -15.95
CA GLU A 510 -27.19 -21.66 -17.24
C GLU A 510 -28.33 -20.65 -17.08
N ASN A 511 -29.03 -20.66 -15.95
CA ASN A 511 -30.11 -19.73 -15.62
C ASN A 511 -29.69 -18.66 -14.61
N GLU A 512 -28.39 -18.39 -14.48
CA GLU A 512 -27.90 -17.29 -13.64
C GLU A 512 -28.33 -15.94 -14.23
N GLU A 513 -28.76 -15.00 -13.39
CA GLU A 513 -29.29 -13.67 -13.78
C GLU A 513 -28.30 -12.89 -14.66
N CYS A 514 -27.00 -13.04 -14.43
CA CYS A 514 -25.97 -12.34 -15.18
C CYS A 514 -25.99 -12.63 -16.70
N TRP A 515 -26.64 -13.72 -17.15
CA TRP A 515 -26.77 -14.04 -18.57
C TRP A 515 -28.01 -13.40 -19.23
N GLU A 516 -28.96 -12.88 -18.46
CA GLU A 516 -30.20 -12.28 -18.96
C GLU A 516 -29.95 -10.97 -19.72
N CYS A 517 -28.81 -10.31 -19.49
CA CYS A 517 -28.44 -9.11 -20.23
C CYS A 517 -28.14 -9.38 -21.72
N THR A 518 -27.91 -10.64 -22.10
CA THR A 518 -27.67 -11.06 -23.49
C THR A 518 -28.45 -12.33 -23.84
N PRO A 519 -29.79 -12.25 -24.01
CA PRO A 519 -30.62 -13.42 -24.27
C PRO A 519 -30.23 -14.19 -25.54
N THR A 520 -29.64 -13.49 -26.52
CA THR A 520 -29.13 -14.05 -27.78
C THR A 520 -28.02 -15.07 -27.58
N MET A 521 -27.20 -14.93 -26.53
CA MET A 521 -26.07 -15.82 -26.25
C MET A 521 -26.45 -17.06 -25.45
N GLY A 522 -27.58 -16.99 -24.73
CA GLY A 522 -27.98 -17.95 -23.69
C GLY A 522 -27.02 -17.98 -22.50
N GLY A 523 -27.38 -18.69 -21.44
CA GLY A 523 -26.47 -18.91 -20.33
C GLY A 523 -25.49 -20.05 -20.58
N SER A 524 -24.41 -20.08 -19.79
CA SER A 524 -23.37 -21.12 -19.86
C SER A 524 -22.88 -21.48 -18.47
N ILE A 525 -22.41 -22.72 -18.32
CA ILE A 525 -21.73 -23.21 -17.13
C ILE A 525 -20.23 -23.06 -17.34
N PHE A 526 -19.66 -22.04 -16.71
CA PHE A 526 -18.22 -21.91 -16.54
C PHE A 526 -17.81 -22.43 -15.17
N LYS A 527 -16.58 -22.92 -15.07
CA LYS A 527 -16.04 -23.50 -13.84
C LYS A 527 -14.62 -23.01 -13.55
N ILE A 528 -14.33 -22.91 -12.27
CA ILE A 528 -13.01 -22.74 -11.68
C ILE A 528 -12.70 -24.00 -10.86
N GLN A 529 -11.44 -24.16 -10.42
CA GLN A 529 -10.98 -25.40 -9.78
C GLN A 529 -11.47 -25.53 -8.33
N ASP A 530 -11.56 -24.42 -7.60
CA ASP A 530 -11.91 -24.40 -6.18
C ASP A 530 -13.04 -23.40 -5.86
N THR A 531 -13.40 -23.33 -4.58
CA THR A 531 -14.39 -22.40 -4.03
C THR A 531 -13.74 -21.46 -3.05
N TYR A 532 -14.16 -20.21 -3.05
CA TYR A 532 -13.57 -19.17 -2.23
C TYR A 532 -14.59 -18.64 -1.23
N GLN A 533 -14.11 -17.90 -0.24
CA GLN A 533 -14.95 -17.24 0.76
C GLN A 533 -14.69 -15.74 0.75
N SER A 534 -15.76 -14.95 0.86
CA SER A 534 -15.60 -13.52 1.12
C SER A 534 -15.19 -13.35 2.59
N LEU A 535 -13.96 -12.90 2.82
CA LEU A 535 -13.38 -12.72 4.15
C LEU A 535 -14.08 -11.62 4.95
N CYS A 536 -14.63 -10.62 4.27
CA CYS A 536 -15.45 -9.57 4.88
C CYS A 536 -16.96 -9.85 4.78
N LYS A 537 -17.36 -11.07 4.38
CA LYS A 537 -18.75 -11.44 4.10
C LYS A 537 -19.38 -10.48 3.08
N PHE A 538 -20.61 -10.05 3.32
CA PHE A 538 -21.36 -9.14 2.46
C PHE A 538 -21.97 -8.06 3.36
N PRO A 539 -21.32 -6.90 3.52
CA PRO A 539 -21.97 -5.76 4.17
C PRO A 539 -23.22 -5.32 3.39
N CYS A 540 -24.05 -4.45 3.97
CA CYS A 540 -25.21 -3.92 3.25
C CYS A 540 -24.78 -3.14 2.00
N TYR A 541 -23.69 -2.39 2.11
CA TYR A 541 -23.10 -1.68 0.99
C TYR A 541 -21.62 -1.43 1.23
N THR A 542 -20.87 -1.33 0.12
CA THR A 542 -19.54 -0.75 0.07
C THR A 542 -19.54 0.51 -0.78
N ASN A 543 -20.39 0.62 -1.82
CA ASN A 543 -20.64 1.86 -2.54
C ASN A 543 -21.96 2.50 -2.04
N TYR A 544 -21.95 3.81 -1.80
CA TYR A 544 -23.15 4.55 -1.40
C TYR A 544 -23.26 5.91 -2.09
N THR A 545 -23.99 5.95 -3.20
CA THR A 545 -24.33 7.16 -3.96
C THR A 545 -25.82 7.46 -3.97
N TYR A 546 -26.65 6.70 -3.24
CA TYR A 546 -28.10 6.86 -3.18
C TYR A 546 -28.52 8.13 -2.42
N TRP A 547 -29.21 9.06 -3.07
CA TRP A 547 -29.58 10.36 -2.49
C TRP A 547 -30.90 10.89 -3.06
N PHE A 548 -31.54 11.81 -2.32
CA PHE A 548 -32.78 12.45 -2.74
C PHE A 548 -32.52 13.68 -3.62
N ASN A 549 -32.87 13.61 -4.90
CA ASN A 549 -32.78 14.72 -5.82
C ASN A 549 -34.00 15.64 -5.70
N GLU A 550 -33.84 16.76 -5.00
CA GLU A 550 -34.92 17.75 -4.78
C GLU A 550 -35.52 18.32 -6.07
N LYS A 551 -34.77 18.36 -7.19
CA LYS A 551 -35.27 18.92 -8.45
C LYS A 551 -36.22 17.98 -9.18
N GLU A 552 -35.88 16.70 -9.22
CA GLU A 552 -36.69 15.65 -9.83
C GLU A 552 -37.70 15.07 -8.82
N ASN A 553 -37.56 15.41 -7.54
CA ASN A 553 -38.38 14.95 -6.41
C ASN A 553 -38.40 13.41 -6.30
N GLU A 554 -37.25 12.78 -6.53
CA GLU A 554 -37.05 11.32 -6.48
C GLU A 554 -35.69 10.96 -5.89
N TYR A 555 -35.57 9.74 -5.37
CA TYR A 555 -34.26 9.19 -5.01
C TYR A 555 -33.57 8.63 -6.26
N THR A 556 -32.26 8.84 -6.35
CA THR A 556 -31.42 8.37 -7.45
C THR A 556 -30.04 7.95 -6.93
N GLY A 557 -29.24 7.28 -7.76
CA GLY A 557 -27.95 6.72 -7.38
C GLY A 557 -28.03 5.23 -7.03
N PHE A 558 -26.97 4.72 -6.39
CA PHE A 558 -26.79 3.30 -6.09
C PHE A 558 -26.38 3.09 -4.63
N GLU A 559 -26.82 1.99 -4.04
CA GLU A 559 -26.28 1.46 -2.79
C GLU A 559 -26.12 -0.05 -2.93
N GLY A 560 -24.98 -0.59 -2.52
CA GLY A 560 -24.74 -2.03 -2.57
C GLY A 560 -23.28 -2.40 -2.36
N THR A 561 -23.06 -3.69 -2.13
CA THR A 561 -21.71 -4.25 -1.95
C THR A 561 -21.13 -4.59 -3.30
N LEU A 562 -20.05 -3.89 -3.67
CA LEU A 562 -19.32 -4.07 -4.93
C LEU A 562 -17.87 -4.51 -4.68
N ASP A 563 -17.34 -4.28 -3.48
CA ASP A 563 -15.97 -4.57 -3.10
C ASP A 563 -15.90 -5.90 -2.33
N TYR A 564 -14.90 -6.71 -2.67
CA TYR A 564 -14.73 -8.04 -2.06
C TYR A 564 -13.27 -8.30 -1.70
N ILE A 565 -13.06 -9.05 -0.61
CA ILE A 565 -11.79 -9.68 -0.27
C ILE A 565 -12.05 -11.18 -0.24
N TRP A 566 -11.72 -11.87 -1.32
CA TRP A 566 -11.80 -13.32 -1.42
C TRP A 566 -10.56 -13.96 -0.81
N GLY A 567 -10.75 -15.07 -0.10
CA GLY A 567 -9.66 -15.91 0.36
C GLY A 567 -9.96 -17.38 0.14
N ASP A 568 -8.92 -18.18 0.00
CA ASP A 568 -9.04 -19.63 0.04
C ASP A 568 -9.60 -20.11 1.40
N LYS A 569 -10.14 -21.32 1.45
CA LYS A 569 -10.80 -21.86 2.66
C LYS A 569 -9.84 -22.08 3.84
N SER A 570 -8.53 -22.11 3.60
CA SER A 570 -7.54 -22.22 4.68
C SER A 570 -7.28 -20.88 5.38
N ILE A 571 -7.76 -19.76 4.82
CA ILE A 571 -7.71 -18.45 5.45
C ILE A 571 -8.77 -18.33 6.55
N LYS A 572 -8.33 -18.22 7.82
CA LYS A 572 -9.23 -17.99 8.96
C LYS A 572 -9.20 -16.52 9.37
N VAL A 573 -10.35 -15.87 9.25
CA VAL A 573 -10.57 -14.50 9.70
C VAL A 573 -10.80 -14.49 11.20
N THR A 574 -9.98 -13.72 11.92
CA THR A 574 -10.13 -13.47 13.35
C THR A 574 -11.09 -12.33 13.65
N LYS A 575 -11.15 -11.35 12.76
CA LYS A 575 -11.95 -10.15 12.93
C LYS A 575 -12.32 -9.57 11.58
N ILE A 576 -13.57 -9.14 11.46
CA ILE A 576 -14.06 -8.31 10.37
C ILE A 576 -14.34 -6.94 10.99
N ILE A 577 -13.94 -5.87 10.30
CA ILE A 577 -14.23 -4.51 10.77
C ILE A 577 -15.62 -4.13 10.31
N ASP A 578 -16.48 -3.74 11.23
CA ASP A 578 -17.85 -3.36 10.91
C ASP A 578 -17.85 -2.02 10.15
N MET A 579 -18.77 -1.91 9.20
CA MET A 579 -18.98 -0.69 8.40
C MET A 579 -19.44 0.49 9.28
N PRO A 580 -19.23 1.74 8.83
CA PRO A 580 -19.77 2.91 9.53
C PRO A 580 -21.29 2.81 9.66
N LYS A 581 -21.84 3.38 10.73
CA LYS A 581 -23.29 3.46 10.90
C LYS A 581 -23.92 4.23 9.73
N HIS A 582 -25.05 3.74 9.25
CA HIS A 582 -25.77 4.32 8.13
C HIS A 582 -26.07 5.82 8.32
N GLU A 583 -26.46 6.24 9.53
CA GLU A 583 -26.69 7.65 9.89
C GLU A 583 -25.49 8.57 9.60
N ASN A 584 -24.27 8.06 9.74
CA ASN A 584 -23.05 8.84 9.49
C ASN A 584 -22.73 8.91 7.99
N VAL A 585 -23.07 7.86 7.23
CA VAL A 585 -22.87 7.80 5.76
C VAL A 585 -23.78 8.82 5.07
N ILE A 586 -25.04 8.91 5.47
CA ILE A 586 -26.04 9.81 4.84
C ILE A 586 -26.03 11.23 5.41
N LYS A 587 -25.23 11.51 6.45
CA LYS A 587 -25.18 12.81 7.16
C LYS A 587 -24.97 14.00 6.22
N TYR A 588 -24.29 13.78 5.09
CA TYR A 588 -24.02 14.78 4.06
C TYR A 588 -24.60 14.40 2.69
N GLY A 589 -25.69 13.63 2.68
CA GLY A 589 -26.35 13.13 1.48
C GLY A 589 -25.91 11.71 1.14
N ALA A 590 -24.74 11.58 0.51
CA ALA A 590 -24.14 10.31 0.12
C ALA A 590 -22.60 10.46 0.02
N LEU A 591 -21.90 9.50 -0.62
CA LEU A 591 -20.45 9.48 -0.76
C LEU A 591 -20.01 9.71 -2.22
N PRO A 592 -18.98 10.53 -2.50
CA PRO A 592 -18.07 11.18 -1.57
C PRO A 592 -18.70 12.36 -0.84
N SER A 593 -18.09 12.78 0.27
CA SER A 593 -18.57 13.90 1.09
C SER A 593 -17.42 14.75 1.63
N LYS A 594 -17.77 15.82 2.36
CA LYS A 594 -16.79 16.69 3.02
C LYS A 594 -15.80 15.94 3.94
N HIS A 595 -16.21 14.81 4.51
CA HIS A 595 -15.42 14.06 5.48
C HIS A 595 -14.97 12.69 4.97
N PHE A 596 -15.19 12.40 3.68
CA PHE A 596 -14.82 11.11 3.10
C PHE A 596 -14.59 11.20 1.57
N PRO A 597 -13.46 10.69 1.03
CA PRO A 597 -12.96 11.07 -0.30
C PRO A 597 -13.48 10.23 -1.48
N SER A 598 -14.13 9.10 -1.23
CA SER A 598 -14.56 8.15 -2.28
C SER A 598 -16.04 7.86 -2.10
N ASP A 599 -16.69 7.40 -3.17
CA ASP A 599 -18.03 6.82 -3.14
C ASP A 599 -18.06 5.39 -2.59
N HIS A 600 -16.90 4.74 -2.49
CA HIS A 600 -16.71 3.44 -1.88
C HIS A 600 -16.18 3.53 -0.45
N LEU A 601 -16.60 2.64 0.43
CA LEU A 601 -16.10 2.45 1.77
C LEU A 601 -15.06 1.33 1.78
N PRO A 602 -13.94 1.50 2.51
CA PRO A 602 -12.94 0.44 2.63
C PRO A 602 -13.51 -0.76 3.39
N ILE A 603 -13.21 -1.96 2.90
CA ILE A 603 -13.45 -3.20 3.64
C ILE A 603 -12.14 -3.72 4.22
N CYS A 604 -12.20 -4.22 5.46
CA CYS A 604 -11.01 -4.63 6.20
C CYS A 604 -11.29 -5.85 7.08
N CYS A 605 -10.33 -6.78 7.11
CA CYS A 605 -10.35 -7.92 8.02
C CYS A 605 -8.96 -8.20 8.60
N GLU A 606 -8.92 -8.91 9.74
CA GLU A 606 -7.69 -9.44 10.33
C GLU A 606 -7.70 -10.98 10.28
N LYS A 607 -6.67 -11.58 9.70
CA LYS A 607 -6.46 -13.04 9.58
C LYS A 607 -5.45 -13.54 10.61
N MET A 608 -5.62 -14.75 11.14
CA MET A 608 -4.58 -15.48 11.90
C MET A 608 -3.43 -15.92 10.97
N ALA A 609 -2.19 -15.49 11.22
CA ALA A 609 -1.02 -16.05 10.56
C ALA A 609 -0.65 -17.39 11.18
N GLY A 610 -0.81 -18.46 10.41
CA GLY A 610 -0.15 -19.75 10.61
C GLY A 610 -0.47 -20.51 11.91
N PRO A 611 -0.02 -21.77 12.02
CA PRO A 611 -0.57 -22.70 13.00
C PRO A 611 -0.01 -22.50 14.42
N ASN A 612 -0.82 -21.92 15.29
CA ASN A 612 -0.56 -21.82 16.75
C ASN A 612 -0.46 -23.18 17.46
N TYR A 613 -0.89 -24.29 16.86
CA TYR A 613 -0.93 -25.59 17.54
C TYR A 613 0.45 -26.17 17.84
N LEU A 614 1.50 -25.89 17.05
CA LEU A 614 2.86 -26.32 17.38
C LEU A 614 3.37 -25.62 18.65
N LEU A 615 3.05 -24.33 18.80
CA LEU A 615 3.39 -23.54 19.97
C LEU A 615 2.61 -24.03 21.21
N ILE A 616 1.30 -24.24 21.06
CA ILE A 616 0.46 -24.79 22.14
C ILE A 616 0.94 -26.19 22.53
N GLY A 617 1.26 -27.05 21.55
CA GLY A 617 1.83 -28.37 21.78
C GLY A 617 3.17 -28.32 22.53
N THR A 618 4.03 -27.35 22.21
CA THR A 618 5.27 -27.08 22.98
C THR A 618 4.94 -26.69 24.42
N GLY A 619 3.99 -25.77 24.61
CA GLY A 619 3.55 -25.31 25.93
C GLY A 619 2.95 -26.41 26.81
N ILE A 620 2.22 -27.38 26.23
CA ILE A 620 1.67 -28.54 26.94
C ILE A 620 2.75 -29.59 27.24
N LYS A 621 3.77 -29.73 26.39
CA LYS A 621 4.86 -30.70 26.61
C LYS A 621 5.78 -30.34 27.79
N ILE A 622 5.96 -29.05 28.09
CA ILE A 622 6.75 -28.59 29.25
C ILE A 622 6.21 -29.17 30.58
N PRO A 623 4.92 -29.01 30.95
CA PRO A 623 4.39 -29.61 32.17
C PRO A 623 4.38 -31.14 32.12
N ILE A 624 4.20 -31.78 30.95
CA ILE A 624 4.35 -33.25 30.83
C ILE A 624 5.75 -33.69 31.27
N ILE A 625 6.80 -33.01 30.80
CA ILE A 625 8.19 -33.30 31.18
C ILE A 625 8.37 -33.12 32.69
N LEU A 626 7.91 -32.00 33.25
CA LEU A 626 8.05 -31.72 34.69
C LEU A 626 7.32 -32.75 35.56
N LEU A 627 6.09 -33.13 35.19
CA LEU A 627 5.31 -34.14 35.90
C LEU A 627 5.92 -35.54 35.76
N THR A 628 6.50 -35.85 34.61
CA THR A 628 7.20 -37.13 34.40
C THR A 628 8.46 -37.22 35.26
N ILE A 629 9.22 -36.13 35.37
CA ILE A 629 10.36 -36.04 36.29
C ILE A 629 9.89 -36.16 37.74
N ALA A 630 8.77 -35.52 38.11
CA ALA A 630 8.18 -35.64 39.44
C ALA A 630 7.79 -37.10 39.76
N VAL A 631 7.18 -37.81 38.82
CA VAL A 631 6.86 -39.25 38.95
C VAL A 631 8.12 -40.08 39.21
N LEU A 632 9.20 -39.83 38.46
CA LEU A 632 10.48 -40.51 38.66
C LEU A 632 11.12 -40.17 40.01
N ALA A 633 10.97 -38.94 40.49
CA ALA A 633 11.48 -38.51 41.80
C ALA A 633 10.69 -39.08 42.98
N LEU A 634 9.38 -39.35 42.78
CA LEU A 634 8.52 -39.96 43.79
C LEU A 634 8.78 -41.47 43.98
N LEU A 635 9.48 -42.12 43.05
CA LEU A 635 9.94 -43.50 43.23
C LEU A 635 11.05 -43.55 44.27
N ASP A 636 10.74 -44.04 45.48
CA ASP A 636 11.73 -44.19 46.56
C ASP A 636 12.89 -45.12 46.11
N PRO A 637 14.16 -44.66 46.13
CA PRO A 637 15.33 -45.49 45.81
C PRO A 637 15.46 -46.76 46.67
N ARG A 638 14.94 -46.72 47.90
CA ARG A 638 14.94 -47.88 48.83
C ARG A 638 13.96 -48.95 48.37
N TYR A 639 12.82 -48.56 47.82
CA TYR A 639 11.86 -49.48 47.21
C TYR A 639 12.40 -50.03 45.87
N LEU A 640 13.18 -49.22 45.16
CA LEU A 640 13.79 -49.59 43.89
C LEU A 640 14.84 -50.71 44.01
N THR A 641 15.79 -50.55 44.93
CA THR A 641 16.93 -51.48 45.10
C THR A 641 16.51 -52.88 45.56
N ALA A 642 15.41 -52.98 46.31
CA ALA A 642 14.89 -54.27 46.74
C ALA A 642 14.06 -55.01 45.66
N TYR A 643 13.53 -54.32 44.65
CA TYR A 643 12.43 -54.87 43.85
C TYR A 643 12.53 -54.75 42.32
N ILE A 644 13.52 -54.07 41.71
CA ILE A 644 13.62 -54.00 40.23
C ILE A 644 13.55 -55.38 39.57
N SER A 645 14.17 -56.41 40.16
CA SER A 645 14.20 -57.76 39.58
C SER A 645 12.91 -58.56 39.77
N ILE A 646 11.99 -58.11 40.64
CA ILE A 646 10.77 -58.86 41.01
C ILE A 646 9.50 -58.13 40.59
N ASN A 647 9.48 -56.79 40.65
CA ASN A 647 8.26 -56.02 40.45
C ASN A 647 8.21 -55.38 39.05
N TYR A 648 7.54 -56.09 38.13
CA TYR A 648 7.25 -55.62 36.78
C TYR A 648 6.52 -54.26 36.76
N GLU A 649 5.79 -53.90 37.82
CA GLU A 649 5.07 -52.62 37.94
C GLU A 649 6.03 -51.43 37.89
N ILE A 650 7.15 -51.48 38.62
CA ILE A 650 8.15 -50.39 38.65
C ILE A 650 8.83 -50.27 37.29
N VAL A 651 9.17 -51.40 36.67
CA VAL A 651 9.79 -51.43 35.34
C VAL A 651 8.89 -50.75 34.31
N ILE A 652 7.57 -50.99 34.37
CA ILE A 652 6.59 -50.34 33.48
C ILE A 652 6.60 -48.81 33.69
N ILE A 653 6.65 -48.31 34.93
CA ILE A 653 6.71 -46.86 35.22
C ILE A 653 7.94 -46.22 34.57
N TYR A 654 9.12 -46.85 34.68
CA TYR A 654 10.34 -46.35 34.05
C TYR A 654 10.27 -46.37 32.53
N ILE A 655 9.71 -47.43 31.94
CA ILE A 655 9.54 -47.54 30.48
C ILE A 655 8.62 -46.41 29.97
N VAL A 656 7.44 -46.25 30.58
CA VAL A 656 6.48 -45.20 30.17
C VAL A 656 7.08 -43.79 30.35
N SER A 657 7.76 -43.55 31.47
CA SER A 657 8.38 -42.24 31.75
C SER A 657 9.50 -41.93 30.76
N SER A 658 10.38 -42.90 30.48
CA SER A 658 11.50 -42.73 29.53
C SER A 658 11.01 -42.47 28.11
N LEU A 659 10.00 -43.23 27.66
CA LEU A 659 9.37 -43.02 26.35
C LEU A 659 8.68 -41.65 26.27
N THR A 660 8.03 -41.21 27.35
CA THR A 660 7.37 -39.89 27.42
C THR A 660 8.39 -38.75 27.29
N LEU A 661 9.50 -38.82 28.02
CA LEU A 661 10.56 -37.81 27.95
C LEU A 661 11.21 -37.76 26.56
N LEU A 662 11.49 -38.93 25.97
CA LEU A 662 12.06 -39.03 24.62
C LEU A 662 11.09 -38.43 23.58
N TYR A 663 9.82 -38.80 23.63
CA TYR A 663 8.77 -38.23 22.78
C TYR A 663 8.72 -36.70 22.88
N ALA A 664 8.63 -36.16 24.10
CA ALA A 664 8.47 -34.73 24.30
C ALA A 664 9.67 -33.95 23.75
N LEU A 665 10.90 -34.45 23.97
CA LEU A 665 12.13 -33.85 23.45
C LEU A 665 12.18 -33.87 21.92
N VAL A 666 11.94 -35.04 21.30
CA VAL A 666 11.97 -35.21 19.84
C VAL A 666 10.93 -34.33 19.16
N SER A 667 9.71 -34.28 19.70
CA SER A 667 8.64 -33.41 19.17
C SER A 667 9.00 -31.92 19.27
N ILE A 668 9.56 -31.45 20.37
CA ILE A 668 9.97 -30.03 20.52
C ILE A 668 11.06 -29.69 19.50
N ILE A 669 12.06 -30.56 19.32
CA ILE A 669 13.10 -30.38 18.31
C ILE A 669 12.49 -30.32 16.90
N MET A 670 11.58 -31.25 16.59
CA MET A 670 10.86 -31.28 15.31
C MET A 670 10.07 -29.98 15.07
N TYR A 671 9.41 -29.44 16.09
CA TYR A 671 8.67 -28.18 15.99
C TYR A 671 9.59 -26.99 15.72
N ILE A 672 10.74 -26.93 16.38
CA ILE A 672 11.75 -25.89 16.14
C ILE A 672 12.29 -26.00 14.71
N VAL A 673 12.61 -27.21 14.24
CA VAL A 673 13.08 -27.42 12.86
C VAL A 673 12.03 -26.98 11.84
N LEU A 674 10.74 -27.30 12.06
CA LEU A 674 9.66 -26.87 11.17
C LEU A 674 9.42 -25.36 11.21
N ALA A 675 9.55 -24.74 12.39
CA ALA A 675 9.47 -23.30 12.52
C ALA A 675 10.65 -22.59 11.82
N CYS A 676 11.84 -23.18 11.84
CA CYS A 676 13.04 -22.63 11.20
C CYS A 676 13.10 -22.85 9.68
N LYS A 677 12.55 -23.96 9.16
CA LYS A 677 12.63 -24.28 7.72
C LYS A 677 11.62 -23.51 6.85
N GLY A 678 10.63 -22.84 7.46
CA GLY A 678 9.46 -22.35 6.74
C GLY A 678 8.58 -23.54 6.30
N THR A 679 7.27 -23.37 6.30
CA THR A 679 6.33 -24.44 5.94
C THR A 679 6.27 -24.66 4.43
N THR A 680 7.36 -25.09 3.80
CA THR A 680 7.42 -25.36 2.37
C THR A 680 6.91 -26.74 1.97
N GLU A 681 6.57 -27.63 2.93
CA GLU A 681 6.02 -28.95 2.63
C GLU A 681 4.83 -29.33 3.53
N ARG A 682 3.59 -29.23 3.03
CA ARG A 682 2.34 -29.76 3.64
C ARG A 682 2.48 -31.19 4.20
N LEU A 683 3.29 -32.01 3.53
CA LEU A 683 3.53 -33.41 3.91
C LEU A 683 4.16 -33.51 5.30
N SER A 684 5.10 -32.62 5.62
CA SER A 684 5.78 -32.59 6.93
C SER A 684 4.80 -32.31 8.08
N ILE A 685 3.94 -31.30 7.92
CA ILE A 685 2.96 -30.87 8.93
C ILE A 685 1.88 -31.92 9.18
N THR A 686 1.37 -32.50 8.10
CA THR A 686 0.39 -33.59 8.20
C THR A 686 0.98 -34.79 8.93
N ASN A 687 2.20 -35.18 8.57
CA ASN A 687 2.90 -36.30 9.21
C ASN A 687 3.16 -36.01 10.69
N VAL A 688 3.49 -34.76 11.03
CA VAL A 688 3.57 -34.31 12.42
C VAL A 688 2.24 -34.47 13.12
N ALA A 689 1.14 -33.96 12.57
CA ALA A 689 -0.17 -34.07 13.22
C ALA A 689 -0.60 -35.53 13.44
N LEU A 690 -0.41 -36.40 12.45
CA LEU A 690 -0.66 -37.83 12.58
C LEU A 690 0.23 -38.48 13.64
N SER A 691 1.53 -38.18 13.62
CA SER A 691 2.47 -38.70 14.61
C SER A 691 2.10 -38.26 16.02
N GLU A 692 1.70 -37.00 16.20
CA GLU A 692 1.26 -36.45 17.49
C GLU A 692 -0.03 -37.09 17.99
N ILE A 693 -1.00 -37.37 17.12
CA ILE A 693 -2.23 -38.08 17.51
C ILE A 693 -1.89 -39.50 17.99
N VAL A 694 -1.07 -40.24 17.24
CA VAL A 694 -0.67 -41.62 17.58
C VAL A 694 0.14 -41.65 18.87
N LEU A 695 1.14 -40.78 19.00
CA LEU A 695 1.99 -40.73 20.19
C LEU A 695 1.24 -40.21 21.42
N SER A 696 0.26 -39.32 21.24
CA SER A 696 -0.61 -38.89 22.35
C SER A 696 -1.54 -40.00 22.82
N ALA A 697 -2.11 -40.78 21.89
CA ALA A 697 -2.91 -41.95 22.25
C ALA A 697 -2.08 -43.00 23.00
N ALA A 698 -0.85 -43.27 22.54
CA ALA A 698 0.08 -44.15 23.25
C ALA A 698 0.45 -43.61 24.64
N GLY A 699 0.68 -42.29 24.76
CA GLY A 699 0.90 -41.62 26.04
C GLY A 699 -0.26 -41.79 27.02
N ILE A 700 -1.50 -41.59 26.56
CA ILE A 700 -2.71 -41.79 27.38
C ILE A 700 -2.75 -43.21 27.95
N ILE A 701 -2.53 -44.22 27.10
CA ILE A 701 -2.55 -45.63 27.51
C ILE A 701 -1.44 -45.90 28.54
N GLY A 702 -0.22 -45.44 28.27
CA GLY A 702 0.91 -45.61 29.18
C GLY A 702 0.64 -44.99 30.55
N TRP A 703 0.15 -43.75 30.59
CA TRP A 703 -0.13 -43.04 31.84
C TRP A 703 -1.36 -43.57 32.57
N LEU A 704 -2.36 -44.15 31.88
CA LEU A 704 -3.46 -44.88 32.50
C LEU A 704 -2.98 -46.11 33.27
N ILE A 705 -2.04 -46.87 32.69
CA ILE A 705 -1.42 -48.03 33.36
C ILE A 705 -0.64 -47.57 34.60
N VAL A 706 0.18 -46.51 34.46
CA VAL A 706 0.94 -45.95 35.60
C VAL A 706 0.02 -45.44 36.70
N CYS A 707 -1.08 -44.77 36.36
CA CYS A 707 -2.09 -44.31 37.31
C CYS A 707 -2.72 -45.48 38.06
N GLY A 708 -3.10 -46.56 37.35
CA GLY A 708 -3.65 -47.78 37.95
C GLY A 708 -2.66 -48.50 38.87
N ILE A 709 -1.40 -48.60 38.47
CA ILE A 709 -0.31 -49.14 39.30
C ILE A 709 -0.16 -48.29 40.56
N GLY A 710 -0.05 -46.97 40.42
CA GLY A 710 0.11 -46.05 41.55
C GLY A 710 -1.04 -46.17 42.56
N GLY A 711 -2.29 -46.21 42.08
CA GLY A 711 -3.45 -46.42 42.94
C GLY A 711 -3.46 -47.77 43.66
N THR A 712 -3.09 -48.85 42.96
CA THR A 712 -3.09 -50.21 43.53
C THR A 712 -1.97 -50.38 44.57
N VAL A 713 -0.77 -49.89 44.28
CA VAL A 713 0.37 -49.96 45.21
C VAL A 713 0.14 -49.07 46.43
N SER A 714 -0.48 -47.90 46.23
CA SER A 714 -0.87 -47.00 47.32
C SER A 714 -1.77 -47.69 48.36
N GLN A 715 -2.71 -48.54 47.91
CA GLN A 715 -3.61 -49.28 48.81
C GLN A 715 -2.96 -50.48 49.50
N ARG A 716 -1.86 -51.03 48.97
CA ARG A 716 -1.23 -52.27 49.47
C ARG A 716 -0.02 -52.03 50.38
N THR A 717 0.52 -50.82 50.41
CA THR A 717 1.79 -50.51 51.09
C THR A 717 1.60 -49.71 52.38
N ILE A 718 2.64 -49.67 53.21
CA ILE A 718 2.67 -48.92 54.48
C ILE A 718 2.48 -47.42 54.20
N ILE A 719 1.85 -46.69 55.12
CA ILE A 719 1.39 -45.30 54.98
C ILE A 719 2.36 -44.40 54.19
N ASP A 720 3.64 -44.34 54.57
CA ASP A 720 4.62 -43.45 53.91
C ASP A 720 4.88 -43.80 52.43
N THR A 721 5.05 -45.09 52.12
CA THR A 721 5.24 -45.55 50.73
C THR A 721 3.93 -45.44 49.94
N GLY A 722 2.81 -45.73 50.59
CA GLY A 722 1.48 -45.64 49.98
C GLY A 722 1.13 -44.21 49.57
N GLU A 723 1.53 -43.22 50.37
CA GLU A 723 1.33 -41.80 50.06
C GLU A 723 2.14 -41.36 48.82
N LEU A 724 3.41 -41.76 48.70
CA LEU A 724 4.24 -41.46 47.53
C LEU A 724 3.63 -42.01 46.23
N PHE A 725 3.16 -43.26 46.26
CA PHE A 725 2.47 -43.87 45.11
C PHE A 725 1.11 -43.20 44.81
N GLY A 726 0.44 -42.65 45.83
CA GLY A 726 -0.76 -41.84 45.65
C GLY A 726 -0.48 -40.54 44.89
N TRP A 727 0.56 -39.79 45.28
CA TRP A 727 1.00 -38.60 44.55
C TRP A 727 1.49 -38.92 43.14
N LEU A 728 2.17 -40.05 42.96
CA LEU A 728 2.58 -40.56 41.66
C LEU A 728 1.36 -40.79 40.74
N ALA A 729 0.31 -41.45 41.27
CA ALA A 729 -0.93 -41.66 40.54
C ALA A 729 -1.62 -40.33 40.17
N ALA A 730 -1.59 -39.33 41.06
CA ALA A 730 -2.13 -38.01 40.79
C ALA A 730 -1.39 -37.31 39.63
N CYS A 731 -0.05 -37.33 39.63
CA CYS A 731 0.77 -36.80 38.54
C CYS A 731 0.47 -37.51 37.21
N ALA A 732 0.33 -38.85 37.24
CA ALA A 732 -0.07 -39.64 36.08
C ALA A 732 -1.45 -39.23 35.56
N GLY A 733 -2.41 -39.00 36.46
CA GLY A 733 -3.74 -38.48 36.16
C GLY A 733 -3.70 -37.15 35.39
N VAL A 734 -2.87 -36.20 35.85
CA VAL A 734 -2.69 -34.91 35.17
C VAL A 734 -2.04 -35.09 33.80
N ASN A 735 -1.02 -35.96 33.67
CA ASN A 735 -0.40 -36.27 32.39
C ASN A 735 -1.40 -36.82 31.37
N ILE A 736 -2.34 -37.69 31.78
CA ILE A 736 -3.42 -38.17 30.90
C ILE A 736 -4.24 -37.00 30.34
N GLY A 737 -4.61 -36.04 31.19
CA GLY A 737 -5.33 -34.84 30.79
C GLY A 737 -4.54 -33.96 29.80
N LEU A 738 -3.23 -33.80 30.00
CA LEU A 738 -2.36 -33.04 29.10
C LEU A 738 -2.24 -33.73 27.73
N PHE A 739 -2.07 -35.06 27.70
CA PHE A 739 -2.05 -35.82 26.44
C PHE A 739 -3.38 -35.78 25.70
N LEU A 740 -4.52 -35.83 26.41
CA LEU A 740 -5.85 -35.60 25.81
C LEU A 740 -5.93 -34.22 25.17
N GLY A 741 -5.35 -33.19 25.80
CA GLY A 741 -5.24 -31.84 25.24
C GLY A 741 -4.46 -31.82 23.92
N ILE A 742 -3.28 -32.46 23.87
CA ILE A 742 -2.47 -32.56 22.63
C ILE A 742 -3.28 -33.30 21.55
N LEU A 743 -3.84 -34.47 21.87
CA LEU A 743 -4.64 -35.27 20.94
C LEU A 743 -5.79 -34.44 20.35
N ALA A 744 -6.55 -33.75 21.19
CA ALA A 744 -7.68 -32.93 20.75
C ALA A 744 -7.25 -31.82 19.79
N ILE A 745 -6.15 -31.10 20.09
CA ILE A 745 -5.67 -30.01 19.25
C ILE A 745 -5.22 -30.51 17.87
N PHE A 746 -4.41 -31.56 17.83
CA PHE A 746 -3.91 -32.11 16.56
C PHE A 746 -5.00 -32.85 15.77
N ALA A 747 -5.90 -33.57 16.44
CA ALA A 747 -7.04 -34.20 15.78
C ALA A 747 -8.00 -33.15 15.20
N LEU A 748 -8.34 -32.10 15.94
CA LEU A 748 -9.18 -31.01 15.45
C LEU A 748 -8.51 -30.31 14.25
N ASN A 749 -7.19 -30.10 14.28
CA ASN A 749 -6.47 -29.55 13.14
C ASN A 749 -6.55 -30.48 11.93
N LEU A 750 -6.25 -31.77 12.09
CA LEU A 750 -6.29 -32.74 11.00
C LEU A 750 -7.71 -32.91 10.42
N ILE A 751 -8.74 -32.91 11.26
CA ILE A 751 -10.14 -32.96 10.82
C ILE A 751 -10.47 -31.71 10.01
N ASN A 752 -10.09 -30.52 10.50
CA ASN A 752 -10.31 -29.28 9.77
C ASN A 752 -9.54 -29.23 8.43
N GLU A 753 -8.29 -29.71 8.39
CA GLU A 753 -7.44 -29.64 7.21
C GLU A 753 -7.66 -30.76 6.19
N LYS A 754 -8.14 -31.95 6.60
CA LYS A 754 -8.28 -33.12 5.69
C LYS A 754 -9.68 -33.67 5.55
N VAL A 755 -10.50 -33.57 6.60
CA VAL A 755 -11.85 -34.15 6.61
C VAL A 755 -12.87 -33.11 6.18
N MET A 756 -12.72 -31.88 6.66
CA MET A 756 -13.55 -30.73 6.27
C MET A 756 -13.01 -29.97 5.06
N SER A 757 -11.81 -30.28 4.57
CA SER A 757 -11.25 -29.64 3.38
C SER A 757 -12.02 -30.06 2.10
N PRO A 758 -12.53 -29.11 1.31
CA PRO A 758 -13.29 -29.41 0.09
C PRO A 758 -12.52 -30.17 -1.00
N ASP A 759 -11.18 -30.15 -0.99
CA ASP A 759 -10.31 -30.92 -1.91
C ASP A 759 -10.66 -32.42 -1.99
N ARG A 760 -11.35 -32.96 -0.97
CA ARG A 760 -11.79 -34.35 -0.96
C ARG A 760 -12.89 -34.65 -1.99
N LYS A 761 -13.73 -33.67 -2.36
CA LYS A 761 -14.76 -33.86 -3.38
C LYS A 761 -14.15 -34.04 -4.78
N PHE A 762 -12.95 -33.54 -5.04
CA PHE A 762 -12.30 -33.62 -6.35
C PHE A 762 -11.29 -34.75 -6.49
N ARG A 763 -10.77 -35.33 -5.40
CA ARG A 763 -9.89 -36.51 -5.51
C ARG A 763 -10.60 -37.82 -5.87
N THR A 764 -11.91 -37.92 -5.66
CA THR A 764 -12.69 -39.11 -6.02
C THR A 764 -13.42 -39.02 -7.36
N SER A 765 -13.30 -37.91 -8.11
CA SER A 765 -13.89 -37.78 -9.45
C SER A 765 -12.87 -37.89 -10.61
N GLY A 766 -11.58 -38.17 -10.31
CA GLY A 766 -10.52 -38.21 -11.33
C GLY A 766 -9.98 -39.59 -11.72
N SER A 767 -10.35 -40.67 -11.03
CA SER A 767 -9.73 -42.00 -11.26
C SER A 767 -10.65 -43.04 -11.90
N SER A 768 -11.74 -42.62 -12.54
CA SER A 768 -12.65 -43.55 -13.24
C SER A 768 -13.01 -43.13 -14.66
N TYR A 769 -12.10 -42.52 -15.44
CA TYR A 769 -12.31 -42.34 -16.89
C TYR A 769 -10.98 -42.35 -17.68
N TYR A 770 -10.18 -43.40 -17.54
CA TYR A 770 -9.18 -43.79 -18.55
C TYR A 770 -9.09 -45.33 -18.64
N ALA A 771 -10.23 -45.95 -18.93
CA ALA A 771 -10.29 -47.35 -19.34
C ALA A 771 -11.41 -47.48 -20.39
N GLY A 772 -11.08 -47.28 -21.66
CA GLY A 772 -11.99 -47.59 -22.76
C GLY A 772 -12.00 -46.59 -23.89
N GLN A 773 -10.89 -46.48 -24.63
CA GLN A 773 -10.91 -46.23 -26.07
C GLN A 773 -9.56 -46.67 -26.67
N LYS A 774 -9.43 -47.99 -26.84
CA LYS A 774 -8.46 -48.65 -27.71
C LYS A 774 -9.09 -49.95 -28.21
N ILE A 775 -9.93 -49.86 -29.23
CA ILE A 775 -9.96 -50.72 -30.43
C ILE A 775 -10.48 -49.84 -31.56
#